data_AF-A0A0C3M670-F1
#
_entry.id   AF-A0A0C3M670-F1
#
_cell.length_a   1.000
_cell.length_b   1.000
_cell.length_c   1.000
_cell.angle_alpha   90.00
_cell.angle_beta   90.00
_cell.angle_gamma   90.00
#
_symmetry.space_group_name_H-M   'P 1'
#
loop_
_entity.id
_entity.type
_entity.pdbx_description
1 polymer ?
#
loop_
_entity_poly.entity_id
_entity_poly.type
_entity_poly.pdbx_seq_one_letter_code
_entity_poly.pdbx_strand_id
1 'polypeptide(L)'
;MMLVGSFHNVAGVPFASEVTLLFIAILPPDATLSAKAKINIFRGMQDQNPTIFTKRGSYDGRKNFFSLIKYPFGDSAKFDVNDPIKPNRWRVLIQKIDTIDPQAASRYIEGKPYHQEGALTTVTACNVTIQARPLQDHLFHRQAFFSRAEFQDIGRGLEVWRGYFQSLRPMVGKMVITLDTRSVAVYKPGPLINVCLAYLERSPEAHPARFLNANVLNESDRKGLARYLRNLKVRSTRIDTSMAHTIKNVSVNGADTLLLKTEDREISVAAYYSQVAGYQLRYPSLICVQFSSKTWFPLECCEVIPGQVFPKKMEPDQANRMGRFSSLTPKDCLQSIRDGLQVLGYSSNKCLQEFGMNVDPDPMTIKGRILPPPTLVYGRNEPIIPRDGRWNIRYTALYRPARIEGCAIIIYDERFTPDEMHHLKQSLLYATNTLQLQGMPPNPPVLRKSAMDSATLNHIREAAMMHKSARGNMPNLIIVVLPDTVGRDIYLRVKKAGDINIGVATQCLRASKCRKGNSQYFNSACLKINVKLGGINYIPMTRTLPFLKDAAHSTLVVGADIKYGRQGRSSRPSYAAIVGNVDSDLSKYVAISKPQDCRVETIQDLADMISDVIKKFMNYREVVEKSVNLAPERILFYRNSNPEEESETLKNSEIAEIFSEHYEFSGAHSESKLSRACTRMVEACDRLGIPRPKLTFIVVDKHHRIRFFPSPGGYCDRSGNVPAGLVIDSEITGPVEYDFYLQSHRTEPGTSRPAHYNVLLDQNNLMPDHLQRLSFALCHIHARSTPASGLEITPIRKVIPTIPQIRIYRHPQLPVPVSLKLRDGSFSRSTQTPDDKCTSYEAFIFYGAERYLDWDFTGTRKTYLKAALAGGADATGVPTTFVIYSCQLNFEIFLPLMVYWTAMTISWCIVCAISVLGIAAHQATKFVNVWQYRPFIIYAIVCSCLTILGLAGLCLRSQPRFDVIGIAIFTILWLALGAYSADIIGFVQCETLAGQLKPTQNGGSYSSMAWCREMKAIMAFSFATFGILLVCLLILLALIINLHARGVMGVWGASVSELPWFGQFGEYRDPYPPQMVAQPQYSGNVIHQLPGHEVIIENGQVRQVPTGMPTY
;
A
#
# COMPACT_ATOMS: atom_id res chain seq x y z
N MET A 1 22.08 -33.61 3.98
CA MET A 1 22.84 -32.65 4.81
C MET A 1 22.05 -32.41 6.09
N MET A 2 22.68 -32.50 7.26
CA MET A 2 22.02 -32.14 8.54
C MET A 2 22.10 -30.62 8.74
N LEU A 3 21.04 -30.01 9.26
CA LEU A 3 20.90 -28.58 9.47
C LEU A 3 20.20 -28.31 10.80
N VAL A 4 20.36 -27.11 11.33
CA VAL A 4 19.61 -26.64 12.49
C VAL A 4 18.55 -25.65 12.02
N GLY A 5 17.31 -25.83 12.48
CA GLY A 5 16.19 -24.95 12.17
C GLY A 5 16.00 -23.85 13.22
N SER A 6 15.38 -22.73 12.84
CA SER A 6 14.93 -21.70 13.80
C SER A 6 13.64 -22.08 14.54
N PHE A 7 13.47 -23.36 14.84
CA PHE A 7 12.22 -23.88 15.35
C PHE A 7 12.44 -25.00 16.36
N HIS A 8 11.51 -25.09 17.29
CA HIS A 8 11.59 -25.93 18.46
C HIS A 8 10.38 -26.85 18.52
N ASN A 9 10.59 -28.08 18.95
CA ASN A 9 9.50 -29.04 19.09
C ASN A 9 8.61 -28.65 20.27
N VAL A 10 7.30 -28.86 20.14
CA VAL A 10 6.34 -28.63 21.23
C VAL A 10 5.67 -29.96 21.56
N ALA A 11 5.96 -30.47 22.76
CA ALA A 11 5.40 -31.71 23.30
C ALA A 11 4.20 -31.43 24.21
N GLY A 12 3.40 -32.47 24.47
CA GLY A 12 2.31 -32.42 25.46
C GLY A 12 1.10 -31.58 25.04
N VAL A 13 0.93 -31.33 23.74
CA VAL A 13 -0.25 -30.63 23.21
C VAL A 13 -1.51 -31.41 23.59
N PRO A 14 -2.53 -30.77 24.22
CA PRO A 14 -3.66 -31.46 24.83
C PRO A 14 -4.70 -31.90 23.79
N PHE A 15 -4.33 -32.81 22.88
CA PHE A 15 -5.21 -33.29 21.82
C PHE A 15 -6.43 -34.08 22.32
N ALA A 16 -6.38 -34.57 23.56
CA ALA A 16 -7.41 -35.41 24.16
C ALA A 16 -8.37 -34.66 25.11
N SER A 17 -8.13 -33.38 25.38
CA SER A 17 -8.91 -32.58 26.33
C SER A 17 -9.68 -31.50 25.61
N GLU A 18 -10.99 -31.38 25.84
CA GLU A 18 -11.77 -30.28 25.25
C GLU A 18 -11.23 -28.90 25.64
N VAL A 19 -11.21 -27.97 24.68
CA VAL A 19 -10.82 -26.58 24.93
C VAL A 19 -12.07 -25.71 24.90
N THR A 20 -12.36 -25.01 25.99
CA THR A 20 -13.49 -24.08 26.05
C THR A 20 -13.07 -22.71 25.49
N LEU A 21 -13.82 -22.20 24.51
CA LEU A 21 -13.70 -20.84 24.00
C LEU A 21 -14.70 -19.92 24.72
N LEU A 22 -14.16 -18.87 25.32
CA LEU A 22 -14.88 -17.87 26.08
C LEU A 22 -14.63 -16.48 25.46
N PHE A 23 -15.65 -15.65 25.44
CA PHE A 23 -15.58 -14.23 25.11
C PHE A 23 -15.35 -13.39 26.36
N ILE A 24 -14.48 -12.39 26.26
CA ILE A 24 -14.21 -11.41 27.32
C ILE A 24 -14.55 -9.99 26.87
N ALA A 25 -15.28 -9.27 27.71
CA ALA A 25 -15.46 -7.82 27.63
C ALA A 25 -15.06 -7.14 28.95
N ILE A 26 -14.37 -6.00 28.85
CA ILE A 26 -13.99 -5.17 30.00
C ILE A 26 -14.82 -3.88 29.93
N LEU A 27 -15.51 -3.57 31.01
CA LEU A 27 -16.42 -2.43 31.12
C LEU A 27 -15.81 -1.30 31.95
N PRO A 28 -16.04 -0.02 31.58
CA PRO A 28 -16.84 0.42 30.43
C PRO A 28 -16.14 0.18 29.07
N PRO A 29 -16.89 -0.14 27.99
CA PRO A 29 -16.34 -0.52 26.69
C PRO A 29 -15.63 0.64 25.96
N ASP A 30 -15.96 1.88 26.33
CA ASP A 30 -15.38 3.11 25.75
C ASP A 30 -14.00 3.46 26.31
N ALA A 31 -13.52 2.72 27.31
CA ALA A 31 -12.17 2.89 27.80
C ALA A 31 -11.19 2.41 26.72
N THR A 32 -10.43 3.35 26.14
CA THR A 32 -9.35 3.07 25.17
C THR A 32 -8.13 2.42 25.86
N LEU A 33 -8.36 1.24 26.45
CA LEU A 33 -7.34 0.44 27.11
C LEU A 33 -6.40 -0.19 26.08
N SER A 34 -5.11 -0.07 26.32
CA SER A 34 -4.11 -0.83 25.57
C SER A 34 -4.29 -2.33 25.81
N ALA A 35 -3.88 -3.17 24.86
CA ALA A 35 -3.94 -4.63 25.02
C ALA A 35 -3.23 -5.09 26.31
N LYS A 36 -2.07 -4.49 26.63
CA LYS A 36 -1.33 -4.77 27.88
C LYS A 36 -2.16 -4.45 29.13
N ALA A 37 -2.90 -3.33 29.14
CA ALA A 37 -3.79 -3.01 30.26
C ALA A 37 -4.93 -4.02 30.41
N LYS A 38 -5.56 -4.44 29.30
CA LYS A 38 -6.62 -5.46 29.31
C LYS A 38 -6.12 -6.80 29.87
N ILE A 39 -4.91 -7.20 29.53
CA ILE A 39 -4.31 -8.44 30.01
C ILE A 39 -3.99 -8.36 31.51
N ASN A 40 -3.49 -7.21 31.97
CA ASN A 40 -3.25 -7.01 33.40
C ASN A 40 -4.55 -7.08 34.21
N ILE A 41 -5.64 -6.49 33.70
CA ILE A 41 -6.98 -6.60 34.31
C ILE A 41 -7.45 -8.05 34.31
N PHE A 42 -7.34 -8.77 33.19
CA PHE A 42 -7.68 -10.19 33.10
C PHE A 42 -6.87 -11.06 34.07
N ARG A 43 -5.59 -10.76 34.26
CA ARG A 43 -4.75 -11.46 35.25
C ARG A 43 -5.24 -11.16 36.67
N GLY A 44 -5.47 -9.89 36.99
CA GLY A 44 -6.00 -9.47 38.29
C GLY A 44 -7.32 -10.16 38.62
N MET A 45 -8.19 -10.37 37.63
CA MET A 45 -9.41 -11.15 37.78
C MET A 45 -9.15 -12.60 38.21
N GLN A 46 -8.22 -13.31 37.55
CA GLN A 46 -7.89 -14.68 37.90
C GLN A 46 -7.21 -14.76 39.27
N ASP A 47 -6.31 -13.80 39.59
CA ASP A 47 -5.58 -13.76 40.85
C ASP A 47 -6.49 -13.44 42.05
N GLN A 48 -7.51 -12.60 41.87
CA GLN A 48 -8.49 -12.23 42.91
C GLN A 48 -9.57 -13.29 43.11
N ASN A 49 -9.73 -14.25 42.18
CA ASN A 49 -10.77 -15.29 42.22
C ASN A 49 -10.18 -16.72 42.09
N PRO A 50 -9.20 -17.13 42.92
CA PRO A 50 -8.45 -18.38 42.75
C PRO A 50 -9.29 -19.65 42.91
N THR A 51 -10.41 -19.57 43.63
CA THR A 51 -11.34 -20.71 43.83
C THR A 51 -12.14 -21.04 42.56
N ILE A 52 -12.37 -20.04 41.70
CA ILE A 52 -13.07 -20.21 40.43
C ILE A 52 -12.08 -20.58 39.33
N PHE A 53 -10.95 -19.86 39.26
CA PHE A 53 -9.90 -20.08 38.28
C PHE A 53 -8.84 -21.06 38.80
N THR A 54 -9.27 -22.27 39.17
CA THR A 54 -8.40 -23.34 39.70
C THR A 54 -7.28 -23.73 38.72
N LYS A 55 -7.60 -23.73 37.42
CA LYS A 55 -6.63 -23.64 36.33
C LYS A 55 -6.77 -22.30 35.61
N ARG A 56 -5.66 -21.63 35.39
CA ARG A 56 -5.52 -20.44 34.56
C ARG A 56 -5.80 -20.77 33.10
N GLY A 57 -6.60 -19.91 32.48
CA GLY A 57 -6.72 -19.90 31.03
C GLY A 57 -5.98 -18.71 30.41
N SER A 58 -5.94 -18.68 29.08
CA SER A 58 -5.14 -17.75 28.28
C SER A 58 -6.03 -16.78 27.49
N TYR A 59 -5.70 -15.49 27.54
CA TYR A 59 -6.46 -14.41 26.89
C TYR A 59 -5.61 -13.69 25.84
N ASP A 60 -6.18 -13.43 24.67
CA ASP A 60 -5.50 -12.81 23.52
C ASP A 60 -5.28 -11.29 23.65
N GLY A 61 -5.72 -10.67 24.75
CA GLY A 61 -5.67 -9.22 24.95
C GLY A 61 -6.72 -8.43 24.17
N ARG A 62 -7.65 -9.13 23.49
CA ARG A 62 -8.73 -8.56 22.70
C ARG A 62 -10.08 -9.07 23.20
N LYS A 63 -10.47 -10.28 22.81
CA LYS A 63 -11.82 -10.83 23.01
C LYS A 63 -11.82 -12.32 23.34
N ASN A 64 -10.81 -13.09 22.92
CA ASN A 64 -10.82 -14.55 23.03
C ASN A 64 -10.07 -15.02 24.27
N PHE A 65 -10.73 -15.86 25.06
CA PHE A 65 -10.23 -16.50 26.26
C PHE A 65 -10.39 -18.01 26.13
N PHE A 66 -9.29 -18.74 26.34
CA PHE A 66 -9.25 -20.20 26.19
C PHE A 66 -8.94 -20.86 27.52
N SER A 67 -9.60 -21.99 27.81
CA SER A 67 -9.39 -22.79 29.01
C SER A 67 -9.49 -24.29 28.70
N LEU A 68 -8.73 -25.12 29.41
CA LEU A 68 -8.87 -26.58 29.37
C LEU A 68 -9.95 -27.14 30.31
N ILE A 69 -10.51 -26.29 31.17
CA ILE A 69 -11.57 -26.69 32.11
C ILE A 69 -12.80 -25.83 31.91
N LYS A 70 -13.96 -26.44 32.14
CA LYS A 70 -15.21 -25.72 32.31
C LYS A 70 -15.25 -25.12 33.71
N TYR A 71 -15.26 -23.80 33.80
CA TYR A 71 -15.34 -23.09 35.08
C TYR A 71 -16.74 -23.20 35.72
N PRO A 72 -16.86 -23.09 37.06
CA PRO A 72 -18.09 -23.37 37.80
C PRO A 72 -19.16 -22.25 37.74
N PHE A 73 -19.16 -21.41 36.71
CA PHE A 73 -20.07 -20.25 36.59
C PHE A 73 -21.12 -20.36 35.47
N GLY A 74 -21.26 -21.53 34.82
CA GLY A 74 -22.21 -21.73 33.72
C GLY A 74 -21.77 -21.01 32.44
N ASP A 75 -22.73 -20.40 31.72
CA ASP A 75 -22.48 -19.79 30.41
C ASP A 75 -22.01 -18.33 30.46
N SER A 76 -22.20 -17.63 31.58
CA SER A 76 -21.68 -16.26 31.72
C SER A 76 -21.42 -15.87 33.17
N ALA A 77 -20.45 -14.99 33.38
CA ALA A 77 -20.09 -14.47 34.70
C ALA A 77 -19.59 -13.02 34.62
N LYS A 78 -19.72 -12.30 35.73
CA LYS A 78 -19.20 -10.94 35.90
C LYS A 78 -18.27 -10.90 37.10
N PHE A 79 -17.10 -10.32 36.92
CA PHE A 79 -16.09 -10.16 37.97
C PHE A 79 -15.72 -8.70 38.10
N ASP A 80 -15.73 -8.19 39.34
CA ASP A 80 -15.18 -6.87 39.63
C ASP A 80 -13.68 -7.03 39.94
N VAL A 81 -12.85 -6.21 39.29
CA VAL A 81 -11.40 -6.26 39.38
C VAL A 81 -10.89 -4.92 39.88
N ASN A 82 -10.21 -4.95 41.02
CA ASN A 82 -9.52 -3.79 41.54
C ASN A 82 -8.15 -3.66 40.86
N ASP A 83 -7.86 -2.51 40.26
CA ASP A 83 -6.53 -2.18 39.77
C ASP A 83 -5.67 -1.70 40.95
N PRO A 84 -4.53 -2.34 41.26
CA PRO A 84 -3.69 -1.92 42.38
C PRO A 84 -3.00 -0.57 42.15
N ILE A 85 -2.96 -0.05 40.92
CA ILE A 85 -2.25 1.19 40.54
C ILE A 85 -3.24 2.36 40.36
N LYS A 86 -4.51 2.08 40.04
CA LYS A 86 -5.55 3.10 39.88
C LYS A 86 -6.78 2.75 40.72
N PRO A 87 -7.43 3.71 41.38
CA PRO A 87 -8.68 3.47 42.13
C PRO A 87 -9.89 3.07 41.25
N ASN A 88 -9.68 2.79 39.96
CA ASN A 88 -10.74 2.40 39.05
C ASN A 88 -11.12 0.92 39.28
N ARG A 89 -12.40 0.69 39.58
CA ARG A 89 -13.00 -0.64 39.54
C ARG A 89 -13.36 -0.98 38.11
N TRP A 90 -12.75 -2.02 37.56
CA TRP A 90 -13.10 -2.56 36.25
C TRP A 90 -14.05 -3.73 36.43
N ARG A 91 -15.00 -3.89 35.50
CA ARG A 91 -15.86 -5.08 35.47
C ARG A 91 -15.55 -5.92 34.25
N VAL A 92 -15.24 -7.19 34.46
CA VAL A 92 -14.95 -8.16 33.41
C VAL A 92 -16.14 -9.08 33.23
N LEU A 93 -16.71 -9.09 32.02
CA LEU A 93 -17.74 -10.03 31.60
C LEU A 93 -17.07 -11.19 30.86
N ILE A 94 -17.39 -12.41 31.26
CA ILE A 94 -17.01 -13.64 30.57
C ILE A 94 -18.27 -14.32 30.06
N GLN A 95 -18.25 -14.80 28.81
CA GLN A 95 -19.34 -15.56 28.22
C GLN A 95 -18.80 -16.78 27.48
N LYS A 96 -19.42 -17.95 27.64
CA LYS A 96 -19.09 -19.14 26.84
C LYS A 96 -19.57 -18.96 25.41
N ILE A 97 -18.69 -19.24 24.45
CA ILE A 97 -18.99 -19.20 23.02
C ILE A 97 -19.09 -20.62 22.48
N ASP A 98 -18.06 -21.45 22.70
CA ASP A 98 -18.01 -22.78 22.11
C ASP A 98 -17.11 -23.74 22.90
N THR A 99 -17.20 -25.03 22.57
CA THR A 99 -16.29 -26.09 23.00
C THR A 99 -15.59 -26.66 21.77
N ILE A 100 -14.27 -26.50 21.71
CA ILE A 100 -13.42 -26.93 20.58
C ILE A 100 -12.90 -28.33 20.85
N ASP A 101 -12.99 -29.21 19.84
CA ASP A 101 -12.36 -30.53 19.83
C ASP A 101 -10.92 -30.47 19.27
N PRO A 102 -9.88 -30.62 20.11
CA PRO A 102 -8.50 -30.59 19.65
C PRO A 102 -8.07 -31.80 18.84
N GLN A 103 -8.85 -32.89 18.80
CA GLN A 103 -8.56 -34.04 17.95
C GLN A 103 -8.53 -33.66 16.48
N ALA A 104 -9.28 -32.64 16.06
CA ALA A 104 -9.22 -32.11 14.70
C ALA A 104 -7.79 -31.66 14.33
N ALA A 105 -7.06 -31.03 15.25
CA ALA A 105 -5.67 -30.65 15.02
C ALA A 105 -4.74 -31.87 14.99
N SER A 106 -4.96 -32.89 15.83
CA SER A 106 -4.18 -34.14 15.79
C SER A 106 -4.35 -34.85 14.44
N ARG A 107 -5.60 -34.99 13.99
CA ARG A 107 -5.91 -35.61 12.69
C ARG A 107 -5.27 -34.86 11.53
N TYR A 108 -5.29 -33.52 11.55
CA TYR A 108 -4.59 -32.71 10.56
C TYR A 108 -3.09 -32.98 10.54
N ILE A 109 -2.44 -32.99 11.70
CA ILE A 109 -0.99 -33.27 11.84
C ILE A 109 -0.63 -34.67 11.34
N GLU A 110 -1.53 -35.64 11.51
CA GLU A 110 -1.41 -37.01 11.03
C GLU A 110 -1.77 -37.18 9.55
N GLY A 111 -2.21 -36.13 8.86
CA GLY A 111 -2.67 -36.18 7.48
C GLY A 111 -4.00 -36.94 7.27
N LYS A 112 -4.79 -37.11 8.34
CA LYS A 112 -6.10 -37.79 8.33
C LYS A 112 -7.23 -36.78 8.14
N PRO A 113 -8.42 -37.20 7.66
CA PRO A 113 -9.58 -36.31 7.55
C PRO A 113 -9.91 -35.58 8.86
N TYR A 114 -10.11 -34.27 8.79
CA TYR A 114 -10.26 -33.40 9.96
C TYR A 114 -11.27 -32.26 9.70
N HIS A 115 -11.76 -31.67 10.79
CA HIS A 115 -12.57 -30.45 10.75
C HIS A 115 -11.67 -29.20 10.74
N GLN A 116 -11.66 -28.45 9.64
CA GLN A 116 -10.70 -27.36 9.42
C GLN A 116 -10.80 -26.24 10.47
N GLU A 117 -12.01 -25.78 10.77
CA GLU A 117 -12.22 -24.69 11.74
C GLU A 117 -11.81 -25.12 13.16
N GLY A 118 -12.06 -26.39 13.50
CA GLY A 118 -11.63 -26.98 14.77
C GLY A 118 -10.11 -26.96 14.90
N ALA A 119 -9.40 -27.47 13.89
CA ALA A 119 -7.94 -27.50 13.87
C ALA A 119 -7.32 -26.09 13.96
N LEU A 120 -7.83 -25.12 13.19
CA LEU A 120 -7.35 -23.74 13.21
C LEU A 120 -7.58 -23.07 14.56
N THR A 121 -8.74 -23.31 15.18
CA THR A 121 -9.08 -22.73 16.48
C THR A 121 -8.24 -23.35 17.59
N THR A 122 -7.95 -24.66 17.55
CA THR A 122 -7.00 -25.32 18.45
C THR A 122 -5.60 -24.73 18.33
N VAL A 123 -5.08 -24.57 17.11
CA VAL A 123 -3.77 -23.94 16.87
C VAL A 123 -3.75 -22.50 17.40
N THR A 124 -4.85 -21.78 17.27
CA THR A 124 -5.00 -20.42 17.82
C THR A 124 -4.98 -20.43 19.35
N ALA A 125 -5.70 -21.34 20.00
CA ALA A 125 -5.69 -21.50 21.45
C ALA A 125 -4.29 -21.79 21.99
N CYS A 126 -3.55 -22.71 21.34
CA CYS A 126 -2.18 -23.02 21.71
C CYS A 126 -1.23 -21.81 21.50
N ASN A 127 -1.39 -21.07 20.40
CA ASN A 127 -0.62 -19.82 20.16
C ASN A 127 -0.86 -18.77 21.26
N VAL A 128 -2.12 -18.52 21.63
CA VAL A 128 -2.48 -17.56 22.69
C VAL A 128 -1.89 -18.00 24.04
N THR A 129 -1.91 -19.30 24.32
CA THR A 129 -1.33 -19.88 25.55
C THR A 129 0.18 -19.65 25.65
N ILE A 130 0.92 -19.95 24.57
CA ILE A 130 2.36 -19.71 24.49
C ILE A 130 2.70 -18.22 24.67
N GLN A 131 1.86 -17.34 24.13
CA GLN A 131 2.06 -15.90 24.20
C GLN A 131 1.65 -15.25 25.53
N ALA A 132 0.91 -15.96 26.40
CA ALA A 132 0.28 -15.40 27.59
C ALA A 132 1.27 -14.65 28.51
N ARG A 133 2.43 -15.24 28.82
CA ARG A 133 3.47 -14.64 29.66
C ARG A 133 4.22 -13.49 28.97
N PRO A 134 4.84 -13.67 27.79
CA PRO A 134 5.64 -12.60 27.18
C PRO A 134 4.81 -11.37 26.81
N LEU A 135 3.50 -11.53 26.56
CA LEU A 135 2.58 -10.43 26.31
C LEU A 135 2.35 -9.52 27.53
N GLN A 136 2.58 -10.04 28.73
CA GLN A 136 2.51 -9.29 29.98
C GLN A 136 3.81 -8.54 30.25
N ASP A 137 4.93 -9.22 30.08
CA ASP A 137 6.22 -8.71 30.54
C ASP A 137 6.83 -7.73 29.53
N HIS A 138 6.67 -7.99 28.23
CA HIS A 138 7.42 -7.29 27.18
C HIS A 138 6.58 -6.35 26.35
N LEU A 139 7.25 -5.54 25.53
CA LEU A 139 6.60 -4.73 24.50
C LEU A 139 6.17 -5.65 23.37
N PHE A 140 4.86 -5.79 23.13
CA PHE A 140 4.34 -6.54 22.00
C PHE A 140 4.02 -5.62 20.82
N HIS A 141 4.66 -5.85 19.68
CA HIS A 141 4.44 -5.08 18.46
C HIS A 141 4.65 -5.98 17.23
N ARG A 142 3.75 -5.91 16.23
CA ARG A 142 3.87 -6.69 14.98
C ARG A 142 4.25 -8.17 15.19
N GLN A 143 3.53 -8.85 16.09
CA GLN A 143 3.69 -10.27 16.44
C GLN A 143 5.04 -10.66 17.06
N ALA A 144 5.80 -9.70 17.58
CA ALA A 144 7.05 -9.95 18.28
C ALA A 144 7.08 -9.28 19.65
N PHE A 145 7.87 -9.86 20.54
CA PHE A 145 8.08 -9.41 21.91
C PHE A 145 9.45 -8.76 22.01
N PHE A 146 9.50 -7.49 22.39
CA PHE A 146 10.72 -6.68 22.45
C PHE A 146 11.07 -6.37 23.89
N SER A 147 12.36 -6.48 24.19
CA SER A 147 12.94 -6.13 25.48
C SER A 147 14.19 -5.28 25.27
N ARG A 148 14.61 -4.55 26.31
CA ARG A 148 15.87 -3.80 26.30
C ARG A 148 17.08 -4.68 26.69
N ALA A 149 16.95 -6.01 26.64
CA ALA A 149 18.06 -6.93 26.98
C ALA A 149 19.22 -6.80 25.99
N GLU A 150 18.88 -6.66 24.70
CA GLU A 150 19.82 -6.29 23.64
C GLU A 150 19.33 -5.01 22.96
N PHE A 151 20.10 -3.93 23.03
CA PHE A 151 19.75 -2.67 22.40
C PHE A 151 20.97 -1.91 21.88
N GLN A 152 20.73 -0.97 20.95
CA GLN A 152 21.76 -0.07 20.43
C GLN A 152 21.20 1.35 20.21
N ASP A 153 21.99 2.38 20.54
CA ASP A 153 21.66 3.76 20.21
C ASP A 153 21.80 4.02 18.70
N ILE A 154 20.74 4.55 18.09
CA ILE A 154 20.72 4.88 16.66
C ILE A 154 20.75 6.40 16.41
N GLY A 155 20.89 7.21 17.46
CA GLY A 155 20.97 8.67 17.41
C GLY A 155 19.60 9.35 17.48
N ARG A 156 19.62 10.67 17.66
CA ARG A 156 18.43 11.54 17.74
C ARG A 156 17.40 11.14 18.81
N GLY A 157 17.85 10.58 19.93
CA GLY A 157 16.97 10.18 21.03
C GLY A 157 16.22 8.87 20.79
N LEU A 158 16.70 8.04 19.85
CA LEU A 158 16.14 6.73 19.55
C LEU A 158 17.14 5.60 19.87
N GLU A 159 16.61 4.47 20.28
CA GLU A 159 17.32 3.19 20.42
C GLU A 159 16.64 2.14 19.54
N VAL A 160 17.39 1.15 19.09
CA VAL A 160 16.84 -0.07 18.52
C VAL A 160 16.87 -1.17 19.58
N TRP A 161 15.74 -1.84 19.78
CA TRP A 161 15.62 -2.99 20.68
C TRP A 161 15.50 -4.28 19.88
N ARG A 162 16.14 -5.35 20.35
CA ARG A 162 15.91 -6.71 19.87
C ARG A 162 14.55 -7.21 20.36
N GLY A 163 13.90 -8.01 19.54
CA GLY A 163 12.75 -8.78 19.94
C GLY A 163 12.69 -10.12 19.25
N TYR A 164 11.72 -10.92 19.67
CA TYR A 164 11.57 -12.30 19.25
C TYR A 164 10.15 -12.51 18.72
N PHE A 165 10.06 -12.88 17.45
CA PHE A 165 8.84 -13.37 16.85
C PHE A 165 8.63 -14.82 17.29
N GLN A 166 7.39 -15.19 17.55
CA GLN A 166 7.01 -16.58 17.81
C GLN A 166 5.70 -16.94 17.13
N SER A 167 5.64 -18.13 16.53
CA SER A 167 4.43 -18.68 15.93
C SER A 167 4.46 -20.20 16.02
N LEU A 168 3.44 -20.75 16.65
CA LEU A 168 3.19 -22.19 16.68
C LEU A 168 2.52 -22.62 15.38
N ARG A 169 3.04 -23.68 14.77
CA ARG A 169 2.55 -24.24 13.51
C ARG A 169 2.47 -25.76 13.59
N PRO A 170 1.38 -26.37 13.10
CA PRO A 170 1.34 -27.78 12.80
C PRO A 170 2.27 -28.09 11.62
N MET A 171 3.05 -29.15 11.76
CA MET A 171 3.93 -29.73 10.74
C MET A 171 3.65 -31.24 10.68
N VAL A 172 4.16 -31.92 9.65
CA VAL A 172 4.00 -33.39 9.52
C VAL A 172 4.38 -34.09 10.83
N GLY A 173 3.38 -34.70 11.49
CA GLY A 173 3.54 -35.51 12.71
C GLY A 173 3.85 -34.75 14.01
N LYS A 174 3.91 -33.41 14.04
CA LYS A 174 4.28 -32.65 15.25
C LYS A 174 3.81 -31.19 15.25
N MET A 175 3.78 -30.59 16.44
CA MET A 175 3.61 -29.15 16.63
C MET A 175 4.97 -28.50 16.86
N VAL A 176 5.22 -27.40 16.16
CA VAL A 176 6.52 -26.74 16.14
C VAL A 176 6.35 -25.24 16.35
N ILE A 177 7.17 -24.66 17.22
CA ILE A 177 7.22 -23.20 17.38
C ILE A 177 8.39 -22.63 16.57
N THR A 178 8.08 -21.71 15.67
CA THR A 178 9.07 -20.96 14.90
C THR A 178 9.47 -19.70 15.65
N LEU A 179 10.76 -19.52 15.85
CA LEU A 179 11.37 -18.33 16.46
C LEU A 179 12.21 -17.56 15.43
N ASP A 180 12.16 -16.23 15.46
CA ASP A 180 12.96 -15.36 14.59
C ASP A 180 13.28 -14.06 15.33
N THR A 181 14.45 -13.49 15.04
CA THR A 181 14.85 -12.21 15.63
C THR A 181 14.20 -11.04 14.90
N ARG A 182 13.85 -10.00 15.66
CA ARG A 182 13.26 -8.75 15.18
C ARG A 182 13.98 -7.57 15.80
N SER A 183 13.81 -6.41 15.19
CA SER A 183 14.32 -5.16 15.71
C SER A 183 13.28 -4.06 15.55
N VAL A 184 13.14 -3.21 16.56
CA VAL A 184 12.21 -2.08 16.53
C VAL A 184 12.89 -0.83 17.07
N ALA A 185 12.65 0.31 16.43
CA ALA A 185 13.09 1.60 16.94
C ALA A 185 12.13 2.08 18.03
N VAL A 186 12.67 2.49 19.17
CA VAL A 186 11.93 3.04 20.31
C VAL A 186 12.53 4.37 20.73
N TYR A 187 11.71 5.21 21.37
CA TYR A 187 12.20 6.41 22.04
C TYR A 187 13.04 6.03 23.26
N LYS A 188 14.14 6.74 23.46
CA LYS A 188 14.94 6.61 24.68
C LYS A 188 14.10 6.99 25.91
N PRO A 189 14.05 6.15 26.96
CA PRO A 189 13.41 6.51 28.21
C PRO A 189 14.23 7.57 28.97
N GLY A 190 13.57 8.30 29.87
CA GLY A 190 14.21 9.29 30.75
C GLY A 190 13.79 10.74 30.46
N PRO A 191 14.57 11.75 30.92
CA PRO A 191 14.18 13.16 30.83
C PRO A 191 13.88 13.61 29.40
N LEU A 192 12.71 14.24 29.19
CA LEU A 192 12.28 14.69 27.88
C LEU A 192 13.25 15.70 27.26
N ILE A 193 13.89 16.55 28.07
CA ILE A 193 14.95 17.47 27.64
C ILE A 193 16.05 16.74 26.88
N ASN A 194 16.51 15.59 27.37
CA ASN A 194 17.61 14.84 26.75
C ASN A 194 17.20 14.29 25.39
N VAL A 195 15.93 13.87 25.24
CA VAL A 195 15.39 13.42 23.95
C VAL A 195 15.29 14.59 22.96
N CYS A 196 14.88 15.78 23.42
CA CYS A 196 14.86 17.00 22.60
C CYS A 196 16.26 17.44 22.16
N LEU A 197 17.24 17.45 23.09
CA LEU A 197 18.63 17.78 22.78
C LEU A 197 19.25 16.77 21.82
N ALA A 198 19.00 15.48 22.03
CA ALA A 198 19.50 14.44 21.15
C ALA A 198 18.91 14.59 19.73
N TYR A 199 17.61 14.91 19.59
CA TYR A 199 16.99 15.19 18.29
C TYR A 199 17.69 16.33 17.54
N LEU A 200 18.12 17.37 18.26
CA LEU A 200 18.91 18.50 17.74
C LEU A 200 20.42 18.18 17.63
N GLU A 201 20.80 16.92 17.80
CA GLU A 201 22.18 16.42 17.74
C GLU A 201 23.14 17.11 18.73
N ARG A 202 22.63 17.39 19.93
CA ARG A 202 23.40 17.94 21.06
C ARG A 202 23.62 16.87 22.13
N SER A 203 24.74 16.96 22.85
CA SER A 203 25.01 16.02 23.93
C SER A 203 24.07 16.26 25.12
N PRO A 204 23.78 15.24 25.93
CA PRO A 204 22.94 15.38 27.13
C PRO A 204 23.48 16.38 28.16
N GLU A 205 24.78 16.61 28.17
CA GLU A 205 25.47 17.55 29.07
C GLU A 205 25.37 19.01 28.59
N ALA A 206 24.88 19.24 27.36
CA ALA A 206 24.72 20.57 26.81
C ALA A 206 23.65 21.37 27.57
N HIS A 207 23.93 22.64 27.84
CA HIS A 207 23.01 23.49 28.62
C HIS A 207 21.68 23.72 27.86
N PRO A 208 20.51 23.27 28.36
CA PRO A 208 19.26 23.25 27.61
C PRO A 208 18.80 24.60 27.07
N ALA A 209 19.02 25.67 27.84
CA ALA A 209 18.62 27.04 27.47
C ALA A 209 19.34 27.58 26.22
N ARG A 210 20.46 26.97 25.79
CA ARG A 210 21.14 27.39 24.55
C ARG A 210 20.44 26.90 23.28
N PHE A 211 19.61 25.86 23.39
CA PHE A 211 19.05 25.17 22.22
C PHE A 211 17.53 25.05 22.25
N LEU A 212 16.91 25.04 23.43
CA LEU A 212 15.46 24.83 23.61
C LEU A 212 14.73 26.07 24.15
N ASN A 213 15.45 27.18 24.33
CA ASN A 213 14.84 28.46 24.71
C ASN A 213 13.94 28.96 23.59
N ALA A 214 12.72 29.34 23.94
CA ALA A 214 11.69 29.81 23.01
C ALA A 214 12.15 30.96 22.10
N ASN A 215 13.02 31.85 22.61
CA ASN A 215 13.51 33.01 21.87
C ASN A 215 14.72 32.71 20.97
N VAL A 216 15.36 31.54 21.15
CA VAL A 216 16.57 31.15 20.41
C VAL A 216 16.26 30.03 19.40
N LEU A 217 15.33 29.14 19.74
CA LEU A 217 14.95 28.00 18.91
C LEU A 217 14.27 28.48 17.62
N ASN A 218 14.88 28.21 16.47
CA ASN A 218 14.32 28.60 15.19
C ASN A 218 13.01 27.84 14.89
N GLU A 219 12.17 28.43 14.03
CA GLU A 219 10.84 27.92 13.72
C GLU A 219 10.86 26.55 13.02
N SER A 220 11.91 26.25 12.25
CA SER A 220 12.08 24.96 11.55
C SER A 220 12.30 23.83 12.55
N ASP A 221 13.22 24.01 13.50
CA ASP A 221 13.56 23.05 14.55
C ASP A 221 12.40 22.88 15.52
N ARG A 222 11.71 23.96 15.88
CA ARG A 222 10.49 23.91 16.69
C ARG A 222 9.40 23.07 16.02
N LYS A 223 9.10 23.32 14.73
CA LYS A 223 8.16 22.51 13.94
C LYS A 223 8.64 21.07 13.75
N GLY A 224 9.96 20.85 13.69
CA GLY A 224 10.60 19.54 13.68
C GLY A 224 10.32 18.77 14.96
N LEU A 225 10.65 19.36 16.11
CA LEU A 225 10.37 18.82 17.45
C LEU A 225 8.88 18.56 17.67
N ALA A 226 8.01 19.49 17.27
CA ALA A 226 6.55 19.31 17.33
C ALA A 226 6.12 18.04 16.60
N ARG A 227 6.62 17.82 15.37
CA ARG A 227 6.36 16.59 14.60
C ARG A 227 7.00 15.37 15.23
N TYR A 228 8.22 15.48 15.76
CA TYR A 228 8.98 14.38 16.35
C TYR A 228 8.36 13.86 17.65
N LEU A 229 7.88 14.75 18.53
CA LEU A 229 7.30 14.42 19.83
C LEU A 229 5.80 14.10 19.79
N ARG A 230 5.08 14.47 18.71
CA ARG A 230 3.64 14.18 18.60
C ARG A 230 3.33 12.70 18.83
N ASN A 231 2.34 12.45 19.68
CA ASN A 231 1.86 11.15 20.19
C ASN A 231 2.82 10.39 21.11
N LEU A 232 3.96 10.98 21.49
CA LEU A 232 4.81 10.42 22.54
C LEU A 232 4.12 10.57 23.90
N LYS A 233 4.10 9.50 24.69
CA LYS A 233 3.60 9.54 26.07
C LYS A 233 4.72 9.89 27.02
N VAL A 234 4.45 10.80 27.94
CA VAL A 234 5.38 11.18 29.00
C VAL A 234 4.66 11.13 30.33
N ARG A 235 5.41 10.88 31.38
CA ARG A 235 4.96 11.03 32.76
C ARG A 235 5.51 12.34 33.31
N SER A 236 4.71 13.03 34.11
CA SER A 236 5.21 14.19 34.82
C SER A 236 5.95 13.78 36.10
N THR A 237 7.02 14.48 36.44
CA THR A 237 7.82 14.20 37.65
C THR A 237 7.36 15.00 38.86
N ARG A 238 6.41 15.93 38.70
CA ARG A 238 5.97 16.86 39.76
C ARG A 238 4.47 16.78 40.02
N ILE A 239 3.67 17.00 38.98
CA ILE A 239 2.20 17.02 39.05
C ILE A 239 1.66 15.76 38.40
N ASP A 240 0.67 15.10 39.01
CA ASP A 240 0.00 13.92 38.43
C ASP A 240 0.99 12.80 38.00
N THR A 241 1.93 12.49 38.89
CA THR A 241 3.04 11.55 38.64
C THR A 241 2.58 10.12 38.33
N SER A 242 1.33 9.79 38.67
CA SER A 242 0.72 8.49 38.39
C SER A 242 0.27 8.34 36.93
N MET A 243 -0.02 9.44 36.23
CA MET A 243 -0.62 9.40 34.89
C MET A 243 0.40 9.65 33.77
N ALA A 244 0.12 9.00 32.63
CA ALA A 244 0.84 9.21 31.40
C ALA A 244 0.05 10.16 30.51
N HIS A 245 0.69 11.25 30.06
CA HIS A 245 0.09 12.25 29.17
C HIS A 245 0.65 12.10 27.75
N THR A 246 -0.18 12.32 26.73
CA THR A 246 0.20 12.17 25.32
C THR A 246 0.47 13.53 24.69
N ILE A 247 1.70 13.78 24.23
CA ILE A 247 2.10 15.06 23.63
C ILE A 247 1.35 15.29 22.32
N LYS A 248 0.71 16.44 22.19
CA LYS A 248 0.01 16.90 20.97
C LYS A 248 0.81 17.93 20.19
N ASN A 249 1.48 18.84 20.90
CA ASN A 249 2.23 19.94 20.30
C ASN A 249 3.32 20.46 21.24
N VAL A 250 4.08 21.45 20.77
CA VAL A 250 5.05 22.25 21.55
C VAL A 250 4.68 23.74 21.47
N SER A 251 4.99 24.50 22.51
CA SER A 251 4.66 25.93 22.58
C SER A 251 5.54 26.77 21.66
N VAL A 252 5.12 28.02 21.43
CA VAL A 252 5.96 29.05 20.82
C VAL A 252 6.72 29.81 21.92
N ASN A 253 6.04 30.13 23.02
CA ASN A 253 6.58 30.85 24.16
C ASN A 253 7.26 29.94 25.19
N GLY A 254 8.12 30.53 26.03
CA GLY A 254 8.74 29.87 27.18
C GLY A 254 7.75 29.65 28.32
N ALA A 255 8.08 28.82 29.30
CA ALA A 255 7.22 28.61 30.47
C ALA A 255 6.99 29.90 31.29
N ASP A 256 7.95 30.82 31.29
CA ASP A 256 7.89 32.15 31.89
C ASP A 256 6.82 33.07 31.29
N THR A 257 6.60 32.95 29.98
CA THR A 257 5.77 33.85 29.16
C THR A 257 4.50 33.19 28.67
N LEU A 258 4.40 31.86 28.73
CA LEU A 258 3.22 31.10 28.33
C LEU A 258 2.12 31.19 29.40
N LEU A 259 1.03 31.87 29.08
CA LEU A 259 -0.09 32.10 30.00
C LEU A 259 -1.10 30.94 29.98
N LEU A 260 -1.54 30.54 31.17
CA LEU A 260 -2.65 29.62 31.43
C LEU A 260 -3.87 30.44 31.85
N LYS A 261 -4.99 30.24 31.15
CA LYS A 261 -6.29 30.79 31.55
C LYS A 261 -6.93 29.89 32.61
N THR A 262 -6.90 30.32 33.85
CA THR A 262 -7.67 29.74 34.96
C THR A 262 -8.98 30.52 35.12
N GLU A 263 -10.00 29.95 35.76
CA GLU A 263 -11.34 30.57 35.86
C GLU A 263 -11.31 31.99 36.46
N ASP A 264 -10.35 32.29 37.34
CA ASP A 264 -10.25 33.59 38.03
C ASP A 264 -9.03 34.45 37.64
N ARG A 265 -7.98 33.90 36.99
CA ARG A 265 -6.71 34.62 36.67
C ARG A 265 -5.93 34.03 35.48
N GLU A 266 -5.20 34.90 34.76
CA GLU A 266 -4.12 34.49 33.84
C GLU A 266 -2.78 34.45 34.58
N ILE A 267 -2.15 33.28 34.60
CA ILE A 267 -0.85 33.06 35.25
C ILE A 267 0.10 32.35 34.29
N SER A 268 1.39 32.64 34.34
CA SER A 268 2.35 31.91 33.50
C SER A 268 2.55 30.48 33.99
N VAL A 269 2.95 29.56 33.10
CA VAL A 269 3.26 28.17 33.48
C VAL A 269 4.34 28.13 34.58
N ALA A 270 5.37 28.97 34.49
CA ALA A 270 6.42 29.06 35.51
C ALA A 270 5.88 29.54 36.86
N ALA A 271 5.02 30.57 36.87
CA ALA A 271 4.38 31.07 38.09
C ALA A 271 3.46 30.01 38.72
N TYR A 272 2.70 29.27 37.89
CA TYR A 272 1.87 28.16 38.36
C TYR A 272 2.69 27.07 39.06
N TYR A 273 3.80 26.63 38.46
CA TYR A 273 4.65 25.61 39.09
C TYR A 273 5.31 26.10 40.39
N SER A 274 5.68 27.37 40.45
CA SER A 274 6.25 27.98 41.66
C SER A 274 5.20 28.13 42.79
N GLN A 275 4.05 28.73 42.49
CA GLN A 275 3.03 29.10 43.48
C GLN A 275 2.11 27.93 43.88
N VAL A 276 1.74 27.08 42.92
CA VAL A 276 0.75 26.01 43.14
C VAL A 276 1.44 24.66 43.36
N ALA A 277 2.45 24.34 42.55
CA ALA A 277 3.15 23.05 42.64
C ALA A 277 4.39 23.07 43.57
N GLY A 278 4.72 24.21 44.17
CA GLY A 278 5.85 24.36 45.08
C GLY A 278 7.22 24.07 44.44
N TYR A 279 7.35 24.24 43.13
CA TYR A 279 8.56 23.91 42.38
C TYR A 279 9.05 25.07 41.51
N GLN A 280 10.24 25.57 41.82
CA GLN A 280 10.91 26.57 41.01
C GLN A 280 11.58 25.93 39.79
N LEU A 281 11.12 26.31 38.59
CA LEU A 281 11.70 25.85 37.33
C LEU A 281 13.16 26.31 37.19
N ARG A 282 14.06 25.40 36.81
CA ARG A 282 15.47 25.73 36.51
C ARG A 282 15.63 26.34 35.14
N TYR A 283 14.73 26.00 34.22
CA TYR A 283 14.77 26.48 32.83
C TYR A 283 13.44 27.10 32.40
N PRO A 284 13.04 28.24 33.00
CA PRO A 284 11.72 28.84 32.74
C PRO A 284 11.56 29.39 31.31
N SER A 285 12.65 29.67 30.60
CA SER A 285 12.63 30.19 29.22
C SER A 285 12.47 29.11 28.13
N LEU A 286 12.42 27.82 28.49
CA LEU A 286 12.25 26.74 27.51
C LEU A 286 10.81 26.64 27.02
N ILE A 287 10.65 26.17 25.78
CA ILE A 287 9.35 25.74 25.27
C ILE A 287 8.71 24.68 26.17
N CYS A 288 7.39 24.57 26.12
CA CYS A 288 6.57 23.60 26.85
C CYS A 288 5.94 22.58 25.90
N VAL A 289 5.49 21.44 26.43
CA VAL A 289 4.69 20.45 25.69
C VAL A 289 3.21 20.56 26.03
N GLN A 290 2.38 20.36 25.00
CA GLN A 290 0.93 20.41 25.12
C GLN A 290 0.34 19.01 25.20
N PHE A 291 -0.62 18.78 26.10
CA PHE A 291 -1.38 17.53 26.19
C PHE A 291 -2.85 17.68 25.79
N SER A 292 -3.46 18.81 26.14
CA SER A 292 -4.82 19.20 25.80
C SER A 292 -4.83 20.65 25.32
N SER A 293 -5.96 21.15 24.81
CA SER A 293 -6.07 22.56 24.39
C SER A 293 -5.67 23.56 25.48
N LYS A 294 -5.85 23.21 26.77
CA LYS A 294 -5.58 24.07 27.92
C LYS A 294 -4.40 23.63 28.81
N THR A 295 -3.76 22.49 28.53
CA THR A 295 -2.77 21.89 29.45
C THR A 295 -1.36 21.89 28.86
N TRP A 296 -0.44 22.58 29.54
CA TRP A 296 0.95 22.76 29.16
C TRP A 296 1.90 22.36 30.29
N PHE A 297 2.94 21.59 29.96
CA PHE A 297 3.94 21.15 30.93
C PHE A 297 5.34 21.59 30.50
N PRO A 298 6.18 22.11 31.42
CA PRO A 298 7.58 22.38 31.16
C PRO A 298 8.34 21.11 30.77
N LEU A 299 9.30 21.21 29.85
CA LEU A 299 10.12 20.07 29.41
C LEU A 299 10.87 19.41 30.57
N GLU A 300 11.34 20.19 31.55
CA GLU A 300 12.11 19.66 32.69
C GLU A 300 11.28 18.85 33.68
N CYS A 301 9.95 18.96 33.61
CA CYS A 301 9.01 18.22 34.44
C CYS A 301 8.47 16.97 33.75
N CYS A 302 8.98 16.61 32.56
CA CYS A 302 8.48 15.50 31.76
C CYS A 302 9.54 14.40 31.57
N GLU A 303 9.13 13.15 31.72
CA GLU A 303 9.93 11.96 31.46
C GLU A 303 9.27 11.03 30.44
N VAL A 304 10.05 10.55 29.48
CA VAL A 304 9.63 9.59 28.46
C VAL A 304 9.52 8.20 29.09
N ILE A 305 8.32 7.62 28.99
CA ILE A 305 8.01 6.29 29.49
C ILE A 305 8.71 5.24 28.60
N PRO A 306 9.32 4.18 29.17
CA PRO A 306 10.01 3.15 28.39
C PRO A 306 9.07 2.35 27.46
N GLY A 307 9.67 1.78 26.41
CA GLY A 307 8.98 0.82 25.51
C GLY A 307 8.03 1.45 24.50
N GLN A 308 8.24 2.72 24.13
CA GLN A 308 7.41 3.40 23.13
C GLN A 308 8.04 3.32 21.74
N VAL A 309 7.39 2.59 20.84
CA VAL A 309 7.81 2.43 19.44
C VAL A 309 7.80 3.77 18.71
N PHE A 310 8.84 4.03 17.92
CA PHE A 310 8.93 5.16 17.01
C PHE A 310 8.20 4.85 15.69
N PRO A 311 7.04 5.48 15.39
CA PRO A 311 6.22 5.10 14.24
C PRO A 311 6.58 5.86 12.96
N LYS A 312 7.52 6.81 13.03
CA LYS A 312 7.83 7.75 11.93
C LYS A 312 8.98 7.22 11.08
N LYS A 313 9.14 7.82 9.89
CA LYS A 313 10.26 7.50 9.00
C LYS A 313 11.58 7.95 9.67
N MET A 314 12.52 7.02 9.77
CA MET A 314 13.88 7.30 10.23
C MET A 314 14.72 8.02 9.17
N GLU A 315 15.71 8.76 9.61
CA GLU A 315 16.73 9.32 8.73
C GLU A 315 17.64 8.21 8.15
N PRO A 316 18.26 8.44 6.98
CA PRO A 316 19.04 7.40 6.28
C PRO A 316 20.17 6.80 7.11
N ASP A 317 20.84 7.60 7.93
CA ASP A 317 21.92 7.18 8.83
C ASP A 317 21.40 6.30 9.97
N GLN A 318 20.29 6.69 10.62
CA GLN A 318 19.61 5.89 11.64
C GLN A 318 19.14 4.54 11.06
N ALA A 319 18.54 4.57 9.86
CA ALA A 319 18.11 3.37 9.15
C ALA A 319 19.29 2.45 8.82
N ASN A 320 20.46 3.00 8.45
CA ASN A 320 21.67 2.21 8.23
C ASN A 320 22.19 1.57 9.53
N ARG A 321 22.19 2.30 10.65
CA ARG A 321 22.60 1.74 11.96
C ARG A 321 21.64 0.63 12.40
N MET A 322 20.34 0.85 12.31
CA MET A 322 19.33 -0.19 12.57
C MET A 322 19.52 -1.40 11.66
N GLY A 323 19.81 -1.18 10.37
CA GLY A 323 20.11 -2.25 9.42
C GLY A 323 21.29 -3.11 9.87
N ARG A 324 22.39 -2.49 10.31
CA ARG A 324 23.57 -3.21 10.84
C ARG A 324 23.25 -4.01 12.11
N PHE A 325 22.51 -3.42 13.05
CA PHE A 325 22.05 -4.12 14.26
C PHE A 325 21.16 -5.34 13.95
N SER A 326 20.34 -5.23 12.89
CA SER A 326 19.41 -6.27 12.48
C SER A 326 20.08 -7.39 11.67
N SER A 327 21.20 -7.10 11.01
CA SER A 327 21.95 -8.04 10.16
C SER A 327 22.89 -8.93 10.96
N LEU A 328 22.33 -9.95 11.63
CA LEU A 328 23.09 -10.97 12.35
C LEU A 328 23.65 -12.04 11.41
N THR A 329 24.88 -12.50 11.67
CA THR A 329 25.42 -13.70 11.03
C THR A 329 24.59 -14.93 11.43
N PRO A 330 24.60 -16.03 10.66
CA PRO A 330 23.84 -17.24 11.01
C PRO A 330 24.15 -17.77 12.41
N LYS A 331 25.42 -17.71 12.82
CA LYS A 331 25.86 -18.11 14.17
C LYS A 331 25.26 -17.20 15.24
N ASP A 332 25.38 -15.89 15.07
CA ASP A 332 24.88 -14.91 16.05
C ASP A 332 23.35 -14.90 16.11
N CYS A 333 22.68 -15.12 14.97
CA CYS A 333 21.23 -15.24 14.90
C CYS A 333 20.74 -16.48 15.66
N LEU A 334 21.38 -17.63 15.46
CA LEU A 334 21.03 -18.84 16.21
C LEU A 334 21.27 -18.67 17.71
N GLN A 335 22.38 -18.03 18.09
CA GLN A 335 22.66 -17.74 19.50
C GLN A 335 21.62 -16.78 20.10
N SER A 336 21.31 -15.68 19.41
CA SER A 336 20.27 -14.74 19.86
C SER A 336 18.89 -15.41 19.97
N ILE A 337 18.54 -16.35 19.09
CA ILE A 337 17.30 -17.14 19.22
C ILE A 337 17.30 -17.96 20.52
N ARG A 338 18.42 -18.62 20.85
CA ARG A 338 18.56 -19.38 22.12
C ARG A 338 18.45 -18.47 23.33
N ASP A 339 19.14 -17.33 23.31
CA ASP A 339 19.10 -16.34 24.38
C ASP A 339 17.68 -15.75 24.54
N GLY A 340 16.96 -15.61 23.41
CA GLY A 340 15.58 -15.16 23.36
C GLY A 340 14.57 -16.06 24.08
N LEU A 341 14.86 -17.35 24.27
CA LEU A 341 14.01 -18.25 25.05
C LEU A 341 13.90 -17.79 26.51
N GLN A 342 14.96 -17.21 27.08
CA GLN A 342 14.93 -16.64 28.43
C GLN A 342 14.01 -15.42 28.49
N VAL A 343 14.03 -14.59 27.45
CA VAL A 343 13.13 -13.43 27.33
C VAL A 343 11.68 -13.89 27.19
N LEU A 344 11.41 -14.92 26.39
CA LEU A 344 10.06 -15.45 26.18
C LEU A 344 9.52 -16.20 27.41
N GLY A 345 10.41 -16.75 28.23
CA GLY A 345 10.09 -17.23 29.58
C GLY A 345 9.18 -18.46 29.61
N TYR A 346 9.28 -19.36 28.63
CA TYR A 346 8.40 -20.54 28.51
C TYR A 346 8.35 -21.41 29.77
N SER A 347 9.50 -21.67 30.39
CA SER A 347 9.59 -22.45 31.63
C SER A 347 8.83 -21.85 32.81
N SER A 348 8.62 -20.52 32.80
CA SER A 348 7.88 -19.78 33.84
C SER A 348 6.42 -19.49 33.46
N ASN A 349 5.98 -19.91 32.27
CA ASN A 349 4.63 -19.63 31.79
C ASN A 349 3.64 -20.66 32.38
N LYS A 350 2.97 -20.27 33.47
CA LYS A 350 1.97 -21.12 34.15
C LYS A 350 0.83 -21.59 33.21
N CYS A 351 0.34 -20.72 32.33
CA CYS A 351 -0.69 -21.10 31.35
C CYS A 351 -0.19 -22.22 30.42
N LEU A 352 1.07 -22.16 30.00
CA LEU A 352 1.67 -23.19 29.15
C LEU A 352 1.76 -24.54 29.86
N GLN A 353 2.23 -24.54 31.12
CA GLN A 353 2.34 -25.73 31.97
C GLN A 353 0.97 -26.37 32.23
N GLU A 354 -0.04 -25.56 32.54
CA GLU A 354 -1.39 -26.06 32.79
C GLU A 354 -2.08 -26.60 31.54
N PHE A 355 -1.71 -26.08 30.36
CA PHE A 355 -2.08 -26.64 29.08
C PHE A 355 -1.35 -27.94 28.73
N GLY A 356 -0.40 -28.38 29.56
CA GLY A 356 0.41 -29.58 29.35
C GLY A 356 1.51 -29.41 28.31
N MET A 357 1.67 -28.22 27.74
CA MET A 357 2.62 -27.98 26.66
C MET A 357 4.03 -27.73 27.20
N ASN A 358 5.03 -28.30 26.53
CA ASN A 358 6.44 -28.03 26.81
C ASN A 358 7.18 -27.72 25.51
N VAL A 359 7.97 -26.65 25.52
CA VAL A 359 8.80 -26.24 24.39
C VAL A 359 10.22 -26.74 24.61
N ASP A 360 10.75 -27.49 23.66
CA ASP A 360 12.14 -27.95 23.69
C ASP A 360 13.10 -26.73 23.66
N PRO A 361 14.03 -26.58 24.62
CA PRO A 361 14.99 -25.49 24.60
C PRO A 361 15.95 -25.57 23.41
N ASP A 362 16.19 -26.75 22.86
CA ASP A 362 17.12 -26.93 21.76
C ASP A 362 16.44 -26.79 20.41
N PRO A 363 17.01 -26.01 19.47
CA PRO A 363 16.47 -25.93 18.12
C PRO A 363 16.57 -27.27 17.39
N MET A 364 15.54 -27.61 16.63
CA MET A 364 15.44 -28.90 15.94
C MET A 364 16.54 -29.06 14.89
N THR A 365 17.09 -30.26 14.80
CA THR A 365 17.95 -30.68 13.70
C THR A 365 17.11 -31.37 12.62
N ILE A 366 17.27 -30.96 11.37
CA ILE A 366 16.50 -31.47 10.22
C ILE A 366 17.40 -31.92 9.08
N LYS A 367 16.86 -32.75 8.20
CA LYS A 367 17.54 -33.17 6.97
C LYS A 367 17.15 -32.27 5.79
N GLY A 368 18.15 -31.77 5.08
CA GLY A 368 17.99 -31.03 3.83
C GLY A 368 18.81 -31.64 2.70
N ARG A 369 18.44 -31.31 1.46
CA ARG A 369 19.15 -31.70 0.23
C ARG A 369 19.74 -30.46 -0.44
N ILE A 370 20.91 -30.59 -1.06
CA ILE A 370 21.50 -29.51 -1.87
C ILE A 370 21.32 -29.89 -3.33
N LEU A 371 20.52 -29.11 -4.06
CA LEU A 371 20.36 -29.27 -5.49
C LEU A 371 21.63 -28.85 -6.25
N PRO A 372 21.99 -29.57 -7.32
CA PRO A 372 23.06 -29.12 -8.20
C PRO A 372 22.64 -27.81 -8.91
N PRO A 373 23.56 -26.82 -9.02
CA PRO A 373 23.28 -25.59 -9.73
C PRO A 373 23.10 -25.85 -11.23
N PRO A 374 22.26 -25.05 -11.93
CA PRO A 374 22.07 -25.22 -13.36
C PRO A 374 23.32 -24.83 -14.14
N THR A 375 23.60 -25.52 -15.24
CA THR A 375 24.63 -25.07 -16.19
C THR A 375 24.05 -23.96 -17.06
N LEU A 376 24.73 -22.81 -17.08
CA LEU A 376 24.41 -21.67 -17.95
C LEU A 376 25.37 -21.66 -19.14
N VAL A 377 24.96 -21.02 -20.24
CA VAL A 377 25.72 -20.94 -21.48
C VAL A 377 25.88 -19.47 -21.89
N TYR A 378 27.13 -19.06 -22.13
CA TYR A 378 27.51 -17.76 -22.66
C TYR A 378 27.65 -17.78 -24.20
N GLY A 379 28.12 -16.68 -24.79
CA GLY A 379 28.49 -16.65 -26.20
C GLY A 379 29.50 -17.75 -26.53
N ARG A 380 29.53 -18.18 -27.80
CA ARG A 380 30.39 -19.29 -28.28
C ARG A 380 30.12 -20.65 -27.63
N ASN A 381 28.93 -20.83 -27.03
CA ASN A 381 28.52 -22.04 -26.32
C ASN A 381 29.41 -22.41 -25.12
N GLU A 382 30.05 -21.42 -24.49
CA GLU A 382 30.88 -21.64 -23.31
C GLU A 382 30.01 -21.93 -22.07
N PRO A 383 30.11 -23.12 -21.45
CA PRO A 383 29.33 -23.48 -20.28
C PRO A 383 29.94 -22.85 -19.01
N ILE A 384 29.07 -22.41 -18.10
CA ILE A 384 29.46 -21.98 -16.75
C ILE A 384 28.53 -22.58 -15.70
N ILE A 385 29.12 -23.11 -14.63
CA ILE A 385 28.40 -23.65 -13.49
C ILE A 385 28.54 -22.65 -12.32
N PRO A 386 27.42 -22.07 -11.84
CA PRO A 386 27.41 -21.22 -10.66
C PRO A 386 28.01 -21.91 -9.44
N ARG A 387 28.76 -21.15 -8.62
CA ARG A 387 29.28 -21.58 -7.32
C ARG A 387 28.68 -20.72 -6.22
N ASP A 388 28.09 -21.34 -5.19
CA ASP A 388 27.36 -20.65 -4.12
C ASP A 388 26.35 -19.62 -4.62
N GLY A 389 25.62 -19.96 -5.70
CA GLY A 389 24.66 -19.07 -6.33
C GLY A 389 25.30 -17.81 -6.96
N ARG A 390 26.58 -17.86 -7.35
CA ARG A 390 27.28 -16.76 -8.04
C ARG A 390 28.11 -17.27 -9.20
N TRP A 391 28.22 -16.42 -10.21
CA TRP A 391 29.13 -16.61 -11.33
C TRP A 391 29.65 -15.25 -11.82
N ASN A 392 30.61 -15.28 -12.73
CA ASN A 392 31.25 -14.08 -13.27
C ASN A 392 31.11 -14.07 -14.80
N ILE A 393 31.18 -12.88 -15.40
CA ILE A 393 31.19 -12.65 -16.85
C ILE A 393 32.53 -12.02 -17.26
N ARG A 394 33.54 -12.08 -16.38
CA ARG A 394 34.88 -11.58 -16.72
C ARG A 394 35.41 -12.42 -17.87
N TYR A 395 35.72 -11.76 -18.98
CA TYR A 395 36.35 -12.31 -20.19
C TYR A 395 35.47 -13.22 -21.05
N THR A 396 34.15 -13.24 -20.85
CA THR A 396 33.21 -14.05 -21.66
C THR A 396 32.32 -13.16 -22.52
N ALA A 397 32.10 -13.55 -23.77
CA ALA A 397 31.12 -12.92 -24.65
C ALA A 397 29.70 -13.15 -24.14
N LEU A 398 28.83 -12.15 -24.25
CA LEU A 398 27.39 -12.34 -24.00
C LEU A 398 26.80 -13.33 -25.01
N TYR A 399 25.77 -14.09 -24.62
CA TYR A 399 25.15 -15.09 -25.49
C TYR A 399 24.63 -14.49 -26.80
N ARG A 400 23.91 -13.36 -26.72
CA ARG A 400 23.50 -12.55 -27.87
C ARG A 400 23.68 -11.07 -27.52
N PRO A 401 24.80 -10.43 -27.90
CA PRO A 401 24.98 -9.01 -27.68
C PRO A 401 24.06 -8.19 -28.58
N ALA A 402 23.43 -7.16 -28.02
CA ALA A 402 22.65 -6.17 -28.76
C ALA A 402 23.56 -5.10 -29.37
N ARG A 403 23.06 -4.44 -30.41
CA ARG A 403 23.72 -3.30 -31.05
C ARG A 403 23.26 -1.98 -30.43
N ILE A 404 24.21 -1.15 -30.02
CA ILE A 404 23.98 0.24 -29.65
C ILE A 404 24.02 1.03 -30.97
N GLU A 405 22.87 1.51 -31.43
CA GLU A 405 22.78 2.28 -32.69
C GLU A 405 23.19 3.74 -32.48
N GLY A 406 22.99 4.24 -31.25
CA GLY A 406 23.39 5.59 -30.86
C GLY A 406 23.25 5.80 -29.35
N CYS A 407 24.18 6.55 -28.76
CA CYS A 407 24.20 6.82 -27.33
C CYS A 407 24.44 8.31 -27.04
N ALA A 408 23.72 8.85 -26.05
CA ALA A 408 23.98 10.15 -25.44
C ALA A 408 24.10 10.03 -23.92
N ILE A 409 24.80 10.97 -23.29
CA ILE A 409 24.99 11.01 -21.82
C ILE A 409 24.38 12.30 -21.26
N ILE A 410 23.66 12.20 -20.14
CA ILE A 410 23.19 13.34 -19.34
C ILE A 410 23.84 13.28 -17.96
N ILE A 411 24.40 14.39 -17.48
CA ILE A 411 25.03 14.49 -16.16
C ILE A 411 24.29 15.55 -15.34
N TYR A 412 23.70 15.13 -14.22
CA TYR A 412 23.00 16.00 -13.27
C TYR A 412 23.85 16.38 -12.05
N ASP A 413 24.99 15.72 -11.83
CA ASP A 413 25.90 16.09 -10.74
C ASP A 413 26.83 17.21 -11.23
N GLU A 414 26.58 18.43 -10.76
CA GLU A 414 27.34 19.62 -11.13
C GLU A 414 28.82 19.51 -10.75
N ARG A 415 29.15 18.73 -9.71
CA ARG A 415 30.52 18.50 -9.23
C ARG A 415 31.28 17.47 -10.05
N PHE A 416 30.65 16.87 -11.06
CA PHE A 416 31.29 15.84 -11.87
C PHE A 416 32.34 16.47 -12.80
N THR A 417 33.62 16.13 -12.65
CA THR A 417 34.71 16.83 -13.35
C THR A 417 34.85 16.37 -14.81
N PRO A 418 35.53 17.15 -15.67
CA PRO A 418 35.86 16.72 -17.04
C PRO A 418 36.66 15.41 -17.09
N ASP A 419 37.60 15.21 -16.16
CA ASP A 419 38.40 13.98 -16.06
C ASP A 419 37.54 12.77 -15.68
N GLU A 420 36.62 12.94 -14.71
CA GLU A 420 35.64 11.92 -14.33
C GLU A 420 34.73 11.55 -15.51
N MET A 421 34.37 12.53 -16.35
CA MET A 421 33.60 12.32 -17.58
C MET A 421 34.40 11.55 -18.63
N HIS A 422 35.66 11.88 -18.82
CA HIS A 422 36.53 11.14 -19.74
C HIS A 422 36.70 9.68 -19.27
N HIS A 423 36.98 9.48 -17.99
CA HIS A 423 37.09 8.16 -17.39
C HIS A 423 35.80 7.35 -17.49
N LEU A 424 34.63 7.99 -17.33
CA LEU A 424 33.33 7.36 -17.54
C LEU A 424 33.17 6.84 -18.98
N LYS A 425 33.49 7.67 -19.99
CA LYS A 425 33.40 7.27 -21.41
C LYS A 425 34.32 6.09 -21.71
N GLN A 426 35.57 6.17 -21.27
CA GLN A 426 36.55 5.09 -21.45
C GLN A 426 36.13 3.79 -20.76
N SER A 427 35.66 3.89 -19.51
CA SER A 427 35.22 2.72 -18.73
C SER A 427 34.01 2.04 -19.35
N LEU A 428 33.06 2.83 -19.88
CA LEU A 428 31.91 2.31 -20.61
C LEU A 428 32.32 1.63 -21.91
N LEU A 429 33.18 2.27 -22.71
CA LEU A 429 33.69 1.70 -23.96
C LEU A 429 34.45 0.39 -23.71
N TYR A 430 35.32 0.37 -22.70
CA TYR A 430 36.05 -0.82 -22.28
C TYR A 430 35.11 -1.96 -21.86
N ALA A 431 34.11 -1.64 -21.05
CA ALA A 431 33.13 -2.64 -20.59
C ALA A 431 32.27 -3.18 -21.74
N THR A 432 31.81 -2.33 -22.67
CA THR A 432 31.05 -2.78 -23.85
C THR A 432 31.89 -3.65 -24.76
N ASN A 433 33.15 -3.29 -25.01
CA ASN A 433 34.07 -4.07 -25.84
C ASN A 433 34.38 -5.44 -25.20
N THR A 434 34.64 -5.47 -23.90
CA THR A 434 34.90 -6.71 -23.15
C THR A 434 33.74 -7.69 -23.25
N LEU A 435 32.51 -7.18 -23.24
CA LEU A 435 31.28 -7.96 -23.32
C LEU A 435 30.76 -8.14 -24.75
N GLN A 436 31.51 -7.66 -25.75
CA GLN A 436 31.16 -7.70 -27.18
C GLN A 436 29.84 -7.00 -27.54
N LEU A 437 29.41 -6.00 -26.75
CA LEU A 437 28.34 -5.08 -27.14
C LEU A 437 28.85 -4.16 -28.25
N GLN A 438 28.24 -4.26 -29.44
CA GLN A 438 28.67 -3.51 -30.61
C GLN A 438 28.07 -2.09 -30.63
N GLY A 439 28.79 -1.14 -31.24
CA GLY A 439 28.23 0.18 -31.59
C GLY A 439 28.28 1.26 -30.51
N MET A 440 28.94 1.02 -29.36
CA MET A 440 29.18 2.08 -28.39
C MET A 440 30.10 3.16 -28.99
N PRO A 441 29.65 4.43 -29.14
CA PRO A 441 30.51 5.47 -29.68
C PRO A 441 31.66 5.76 -28.71
N PRO A 442 32.91 5.96 -29.19
CA PRO A 442 34.03 6.33 -28.32
C PRO A 442 33.80 7.65 -27.58
N ASN A 443 33.16 8.60 -28.28
CA ASN A 443 32.84 9.93 -27.78
C ASN A 443 31.33 10.20 -27.93
N PRO A 444 30.49 9.70 -27.00
CA PRO A 444 29.08 10.07 -26.97
C PRO A 444 28.93 11.56 -26.60
N PRO A 445 27.96 12.28 -27.19
CA PRO A 445 27.63 13.65 -26.79
C PRO A 445 27.16 13.67 -25.33
N VAL A 446 27.51 14.75 -24.62
CA VAL A 446 27.24 14.91 -23.19
C VAL A 446 26.46 16.19 -22.95
N LEU A 447 25.32 16.05 -22.27
CA LEU A 447 24.51 17.15 -21.78
C LEU A 447 24.71 17.32 -20.27
N ARG A 448 25.07 18.52 -19.82
CA ARG A 448 25.11 18.86 -18.39
C ARG A 448 23.89 19.69 -18.02
N LYS A 449 23.21 19.33 -16.94
CA LYS A 449 22.04 20.07 -16.41
C LYS A 449 22.10 20.11 -14.89
N SER A 450 21.44 21.11 -14.29
CA SER A 450 21.33 21.19 -12.84
C SER A 450 20.41 20.10 -12.30
N ALA A 451 20.74 19.58 -11.11
CA ALA A 451 19.89 18.65 -10.38
C ALA A 451 18.55 19.26 -9.95
N MET A 452 18.49 20.59 -9.82
CA MET A 452 17.28 21.33 -9.44
C MET A 452 16.29 21.49 -10.59
N ASP A 453 16.74 21.26 -11.83
CA ASP A 453 15.90 21.41 -13.01
C ASP A 453 14.86 20.28 -13.10
N SER A 454 13.60 20.69 -13.28
CA SER A 454 12.45 19.80 -13.38
C SER A 454 12.11 19.39 -14.81
N ALA A 455 12.67 20.04 -15.84
CA ALA A 455 12.39 19.84 -17.26
C ALA A 455 13.08 18.61 -17.86
N THR A 456 13.14 17.51 -17.11
CA THR A 456 13.85 16.27 -17.47
C THR A 456 13.40 15.69 -18.82
N LEU A 457 12.13 15.83 -19.19
CA LEU A 457 11.63 15.41 -20.52
C LEU A 457 12.34 16.16 -21.66
N ASN A 458 12.53 17.47 -21.52
CA ASN A 458 13.22 18.28 -22.52
C ASN A 458 14.71 17.93 -22.57
N HIS A 459 15.33 17.61 -21.44
CA HIS A 459 16.74 17.18 -21.41
C HIS A 459 16.96 15.89 -22.18
N ILE A 460 16.04 14.93 -22.09
CA ILE A 460 16.11 13.69 -22.87
C ILE A 460 15.99 14.00 -24.37
N ARG A 461 15.07 14.88 -24.77
CA ARG A 461 14.93 15.31 -26.18
C ARG A 461 16.15 16.05 -26.69
N GLU A 462 16.71 16.96 -25.89
CA GLU A 462 17.91 17.72 -26.20
C GLU A 462 19.12 16.79 -26.38
N ALA A 463 19.33 15.85 -25.45
CA ALA A 463 20.38 14.84 -25.58
C ALA A 463 20.22 13.97 -26.83
N ALA A 464 18.98 13.60 -27.18
CA ALA A 464 18.69 12.86 -28.40
C ALA A 464 18.97 13.66 -29.67
N MET A 465 18.57 14.94 -29.71
CA MET A 465 18.83 15.84 -30.83
C MET A 465 20.32 16.15 -31.00
N MET A 466 21.07 16.35 -29.92
CA MET A 466 22.54 16.50 -30.00
C MET A 466 23.20 15.29 -30.63
N HIS A 467 22.75 14.08 -30.28
CA HIS A 467 23.24 12.87 -30.94
C HIS A 467 22.86 12.83 -32.42
N LYS A 468 21.60 13.15 -32.76
CA LYS A 468 21.14 13.21 -34.14
C LYS A 468 21.95 14.21 -34.99
N SER A 469 22.21 15.41 -34.48
CA SER A 469 23.01 16.41 -35.18
C SER A 469 24.47 15.96 -35.37
N ALA A 470 25.01 15.20 -34.42
CA ALA A 470 26.40 14.74 -34.49
C ALA A 470 26.61 13.46 -35.34
N ARG A 471 25.57 12.61 -35.49
CA ARG A 471 25.70 11.25 -36.05
C ARG A 471 24.69 10.89 -37.14
N GLY A 472 23.69 11.73 -37.38
CA GLY A 472 22.67 11.55 -38.43
C GLY A 472 21.47 10.68 -38.03
N ASN A 473 21.57 9.88 -36.97
CA ASN A 473 20.49 9.00 -36.47
C ASN A 473 20.08 9.33 -35.02
N MET A 474 18.90 8.85 -34.61
CA MET A 474 18.44 9.00 -33.22
C MET A 474 19.13 7.97 -32.31
N PRO A 475 19.46 8.30 -31.04
CA PRO A 475 20.03 7.33 -30.13
C PRO A 475 18.97 6.35 -29.63
N ASN A 476 19.35 5.07 -29.53
CA ASN A 476 18.54 4.03 -28.88
C ASN A 476 18.87 3.87 -27.38
N LEU A 477 19.93 4.54 -26.89
CA LEU A 477 20.36 4.51 -25.49
C LEU A 477 20.67 5.92 -24.95
N ILE A 478 20.21 6.21 -23.73
CA ILE A 478 20.60 7.41 -22.98
C ILE A 478 21.12 7.00 -21.60
N ILE A 479 22.37 7.37 -21.31
CA ILE A 479 23.01 7.14 -20.02
C ILE A 479 22.84 8.38 -19.15
N VAL A 480 22.42 8.22 -17.90
CA VAL A 480 22.16 9.36 -17.00
C VAL A 480 22.96 9.23 -15.71
N VAL A 481 23.83 10.19 -15.41
CA VAL A 481 24.61 10.24 -14.16
C VAL A 481 23.86 11.09 -13.14
N LEU A 482 23.56 10.49 -11.99
CA LEU A 482 22.74 11.06 -10.93
C LEU A 482 23.57 11.39 -9.67
N PRO A 483 23.31 12.52 -9.00
CA PRO A 483 23.92 12.83 -7.71
C PRO A 483 23.42 11.88 -6.61
N ASP A 484 24.21 11.67 -5.57
CA ASP A 484 23.90 10.67 -4.53
C ASP A 484 22.76 11.08 -3.57
N THR A 485 22.57 12.38 -3.34
CA THR A 485 21.61 12.91 -2.34
C THR A 485 20.21 13.13 -2.94
N VAL A 486 20.14 13.85 -4.07
CA VAL A 486 18.86 14.21 -4.75
C VAL A 486 18.54 13.32 -5.96
N GLY A 487 19.39 12.34 -6.28
CA GLY A 487 19.26 11.52 -7.48
C GLY A 487 18.00 10.67 -7.55
N ARG A 488 17.30 10.44 -6.43
CA ARG A 488 16.05 9.67 -6.41
C ARG A 488 14.96 10.36 -7.21
N ASP A 489 14.71 11.64 -6.98
CA ASP A 489 13.60 12.34 -7.63
C ASP A 489 13.87 12.55 -9.13
N ILE A 490 15.14 12.79 -9.49
CA ILE A 490 15.57 12.86 -10.89
C ILE A 490 15.42 11.50 -11.57
N TYR A 491 15.82 10.40 -10.91
CA TYR A 491 15.61 9.04 -11.42
C TYR A 491 14.14 8.79 -11.78
N LEU A 492 13.21 9.27 -10.94
CA LEU A 492 11.78 9.15 -11.18
C LEU A 492 11.37 9.86 -12.48
N ARG A 493 11.80 11.11 -12.65
CA ARG A 493 11.50 11.91 -13.85
C ARG A 493 12.13 11.33 -15.11
N VAL A 494 13.38 10.85 -15.04
CA VAL A 494 14.08 10.21 -16.16
C VAL A 494 13.32 8.97 -16.62
N LYS A 495 12.87 8.15 -15.68
CA LYS A 495 12.12 6.93 -16.00
C LYS A 495 10.77 7.25 -16.64
N LYS A 496 10.05 8.25 -16.14
CA LYS A 496 8.79 8.69 -16.76
C LYS A 496 9.02 9.19 -18.18
N ALA A 497 9.99 10.08 -18.36
CA ALA A 497 10.30 10.66 -19.67
C ALA A 497 10.78 9.62 -20.69
N GLY A 498 11.69 8.71 -20.29
CA GLY A 498 12.21 7.66 -21.16
C GLY A 498 11.21 6.54 -21.44
N ASP A 499 10.63 5.95 -20.40
CA ASP A 499 9.83 4.72 -20.51
C ASP A 499 8.37 4.99 -20.98
N ILE A 500 7.79 6.17 -20.68
CA ILE A 500 6.39 6.50 -21.04
C ILE A 500 6.31 7.52 -22.18
N ASN A 501 7.03 8.64 -22.06
CA ASN A 501 6.79 9.77 -22.95
C ASN A 501 7.50 9.66 -24.30
N ILE A 502 8.69 9.06 -24.34
CA ILE A 502 9.55 9.03 -25.54
C ILE A 502 9.74 7.60 -26.07
N GLY A 503 9.83 6.60 -25.19
CA GLY A 503 10.11 5.21 -25.60
C GLY A 503 11.59 4.98 -25.93
N VAL A 504 12.51 5.56 -25.15
CA VAL A 504 13.97 5.38 -25.32
C VAL A 504 14.59 4.70 -24.11
N ALA A 505 15.51 3.75 -24.33
CA ALA A 505 16.16 3.03 -23.24
C ALA A 505 17.05 3.97 -22.41
N THR A 506 16.76 4.08 -21.11
CA THR A 506 17.54 4.92 -20.19
C THR A 506 18.31 4.08 -19.15
N GLN A 507 19.62 4.34 -19.00
CA GLN A 507 20.47 3.69 -17.99
C GLN A 507 21.05 4.71 -17.00
N CYS A 508 20.53 4.72 -15.77
CA CYS A 508 21.00 5.63 -14.72
C CYS A 508 22.21 5.04 -13.97
N LEU A 509 23.18 5.90 -13.63
CA LEU A 509 24.39 5.59 -12.88
C LEU A 509 24.54 6.57 -11.71
N ARG A 510 25.06 6.12 -10.56
CA ARG A 510 25.39 7.01 -9.43
C ARG A 510 26.75 7.67 -9.64
N ALA A 511 26.83 8.99 -9.45
CA ALA A 511 28.06 9.76 -9.60
C ALA A 511 29.20 9.19 -8.75
N SER A 512 29.00 8.96 -7.45
CA SER A 512 30.03 8.35 -6.58
C SER A 512 30.58 7.01 -7.06
N LYS A 513 29.78 6.20 -7.76
CA LYS A 513 30.21 4.90 -8.30
C LYS A 513 31.00 5.07 -9.60
N CYS A 514 30.63 6.04 -10.43
CA CYS A 514 31.39 6.41 -11.62
C CYS A 514 32.79 6.93 -11.24
N ARG A 515 32.88 7.79 -10.21
CA ARG A 515 34.16 8.33 -9.69
C ARG A 515 35.14 7.23 -9.24
N LYS A 516 34.62 6.16 -8.63
CA LYS A 516 35.43 5.03 -8.16
C LYS A 516 35.99 4.16 -9.30
N GLY A 517 35.49 4.27 -10.53
CA GLY A 517 36.05 3.55 -11.68
C GLY A 517 35.98 2.02 -11.62
N ASN A 518 35.11 1.43 -10.79
CA ASN A 518 35.11 -0.04 -10.61
C ASN A 518 34.56 -0.76 -11.86
N SER A 519 35.39 -1.58 -12.52
CA SER A 519 35.02 -2.33 -13.72
C SER A 519 33.80 -3.24 -13.53
N GLN A 520 33.62 -3.85 -12.35
CA GLN A 520 32.47 -4.69 -12.05
C GLN A 520 31.15 -3.90 -12.06
N TYR A 521 31.18 -2.63 -11.67
CA TYR A 521 30.02 -1.75 -11.71
C TYR A 521 29.58 -1.45 -13.15
N PHE A 522 30.54 -1.16 -14.05
CA PHE A 522 30.26 -0.92 -15.47
C PHE A 522 29.85 -2.19 -16.21
N ASN A 523 30.47 -3.34 -15.92
CA ASN A 523 30.03 -4.63 -16.48
C ASN A 523 28.57 -4.93 -16.08
N SER A 524 28.21 -4.69 -14.81
CA SER A 524 26.83 -4.84 -14.34
C SER A 524 25.85 -3.85 -14.99
N ALA A 525 26.31 -2.64 -15.36
CA ALA A 525 25.52 -1.70 -16.13
C ALA A 525 25.33 -2.18 -17.58
N CYS A 526 26.38 -2.71 -18.20
CA CYS A 526 26.34 -3.24 -19.57
C CYS A 526 25.39 -4.44 -19.70
N LEU A 527 25.32 -5.33 -18.70
CA LEU A 527 24.30 -6.40 -18.69
C LEU A 527 22.87 -5.87 -18.77
N LYS A 528 22.60 -4.75 -18.09
CA LYS A 528 21.28 -4.10 -18.11
C LYS A 528 21.04 -3.39 -19.43
N ILE A 529 22.07 -2.77 -20.00
CA ILE A 529 22.01 -2.13 -21.32
C ILE A 529 21.68 -3.19 -22.38
N ASN A 530 22.40 -4.32 -22.39
CA ASN A 530 22.19 -5.40 -23.35
C ASN A 530 20.74 -5.86 -23.39
N VAL A 531 20.16 -6.16 -22.22
CA VAL A 531 18.77 -6.64 -22.11
C VAL A 531 17.75 -5.56 -22.49
N LYS A 532 18.01 -4.29 -22.17
CA LYS A 532 17.13 -3.17 -22.58
C LYS A 532 17.10 -2.97 -24.09
N LEU A 533 18.17 -3.30 -24.77
CA LEU A 533 18.29 -3.25 -26.23
C LEU A 533 17.94 -4.59 -26.90
N GLY A 534 17.35 -5.53 -26.17
CA GLY A 534 16.85 -6.80 -26.72
C GLY A 534 17.87 -7.94 -26.81
N GLY A 535 19.08 -7.75 -26.30
CA GLY A 535 20.12 -8.77 -26.21
C GLY A 535 19.89 -9.78 -25.09
N ILE A 536 20.64 -10.89 -25.15
CA ILE A 536 20.61 -12.00 -24.19
C ILE A 536 22.01 -12.14 -23.58
N ASN A 537 22.10 -12.17 -22.26
CA ASN A 537 23.39 -12.24 -21.58
C ASN A 537 23.92 -13.68 -21.49
N TYR A 538 23.05 -14.60 -21.10
CA TYR A 538 23.31 -16.04 -20.95
C TYR A 538 21.97 -16.78 -20.97
N ILE A 539 21.99 -18.07 -21.30
CA ILE A 539 20.80 -18.94 -21.31
C ILE A 539 21.05 -20.17 -20.44
N PRO A 540 20.00 -20.84 -19.91
CA PRO A 540 20.18 -22.17 -19.32
C PRO A 540 20.46 -23.21 -20.42
N MET A 541 21.38 -24.13 -20.14
CA MET A 541 21.66 -25.25 -21.04
C MET A 541 20.43 -26.15 -21.18
N THR A 542 20.08 -26.55 -22.41
CA THR A 542 18.85 -27.32 -22.71
C THR A 542 18.72 -28.60 -21.89
N ARG A 543 19.81 -29.37 -21.72
CA ARG A 543 19.80 -30.61 -20.92
C ARG A 543 19.52 -30.39 -19.42
N THR A 544 19.75 -29.18 -18.92
CA THR A 544 19.47 -28.82 -17.52
C THR A 544 17.97 -28.59 -17.28
N LEU A 545 17.24 -28.17 -18.31
CA LEU A 545 15.82 -27.80 -18.24
C LEU A 545 15.01 -28.39 -19.41
N PRO A 546 14.99 -29.73 -19.58
CA PRO A 546 14.35 -30.35 -20.73
C PRO A 546 12.85 -30.04 -20.81
N PHE A 547 12.17 -29.96 -19.67
CA PHE A 547 10.75 -29.64 -19.60
C PHE A 547 10.41 -28.22 -20.09
N LEU A 548 11.25 -27.23 -19.78
CA LEU A 548 11.00 -25.84 -20.17
C LEU A 548 11.50 -25.49 -21.58
N LYS A 549 12.52 -26.22 -22.06
CA LYS A 549 13.11 -26.07 -23.39
C LYS A 549 12.69 -27.18 -24.35
N ASP A 550 11.53 -27.78 -24.09
CA ASP A 550 10.91 -28.80 -24.91
C ASP A 550 10.43 -28.16 -26.22
N ALA A 551 11.06 -28.55 -27.34
CA ALA A 551 10.71 -28.00 -28.65
C ALA A 551 9.35 -28.51 -29.15
N ALA A 552 8.91 -29.68 -28.68
CA ALA A 552 7.62 -30.26 -29.06
C ALA A 552 6.46 -29.62 -28.29
N HIS A 553 6.68 -29.25 -27.03
CA HIS A 553 5.66 -28.72 -26.15
C HIS A 553 6.04 -27.38 -25.54
N SER A 554 5.41 -26.33 -26.05
CA SER A 554 5.69 -24.94 -25.65
C SER A 554 5.28 -24.65 -24.21
N THR A 555 6.16 -23.98 -23.46
CA THR A 555 5.91 -23.64 -22.05
C THR A 555 5.97 -22.13 -21.82
N LEU A 556 4.89 -21.58 -21.26
CA LEU A 556 4.79 -20.20 -20.79
C LEU A 556 4.97 -20.16 -19.26
N VAL A 557 6.03 -19.52 -18.80
CA VAL A 557 6.32 -19.27 -17.39
C VAL A 557 5.90 -17.86 -17.03
N VAL A 558 4.91 -17.75 -16.15
CA VAL A 558 4.32 -16.49 -15.69
C VAL A 558 4.71 -16.22 -14.25
N GLY A 559 5.11 -14.98 -13.95
CA GLY A 559 5.29 -14.48 -12.58
C GLY A 559 4.29 -13.36 -12.29
N ALA A 560 3.69 -13.36 -11.10
CA ALA A 560 2.71 -12.35 -10.68
C ALA A 560 3.02 -11.80 -9.28
N ASP A 561 2.83 -10.50 -9.09
CA ASP A 561 3.03 -9.79 -7.82
C ASP A 561 2.09 -8.57 -7.71
N ILE A 562 1.80 -8.16 -6.48
CA ILE A 562 0.99 -6.96 -6.16
C ILE A 562 1.82 -6.03 -5.27
N LYS A 563 1.72 -4.72 -5.51
CA LYS A 563 2.19 -3.72 -4.53
C LYS A 563 1.06 -2.82 -4.07
N TYR A 564 1.07 -2.58 -2.77
CA TYR A 564 0.15 -1.72 -2.07
C TYR A 564 0.53 -0.23 -2.10
N GLY A 565 -0.51 0.60 -2.08
CA GLY A 565 -0.42 2.04 -1.82
C GLY A 565 0.25 2.33 -0.47
N ARG A 566 0.94 3.48 -0.35
CA ARG A 566 1.68 3.81 0.88
C ARG A 566 0.71 4.17 2.00
N GLN A 567 0.91 3.66 3.20
CA GLN A 567 0.05 3.97 4.35
C GLN A 567 0.01 5.47 4.70
N GLY A 568 -1.15 5.93 5.16
CA GLY A 568 -1.41 7.32 5.59
C GLY A 568 -2.39 8.11 4.73
N ARG A 569 -2.77 7.60 3.55
CA ARG A 569 -3.88 8.11 2.73
C ARG A 569 -4.66 6.92 2.16
N SER A 570 -5.91 6.74 2.59
CA SER A 570 -6.78 5.60 2.27
C SER A 570 -7.18 5.46 0.80
N SER A 571 -6.72 6.35 -0.10
CA SER A 571 -7.21 6.46 -1.48
C SER A 571 -6.24 5.99 -2.57
N ARG A 572 -5.08 5.41 -2.25
CA ARG A 572 -4.13 4.99 -3.29
C ARG A 572 -4.40 3.56 -3.76
N PRO A 573 -4.58 3.32 -5.07
CA PRO A 573 -4.82 1.98 -5.60
C PRO A 573 -3.60 1.07 -5.37
N SER A 574 -3.87 -0.24 -5.37
CA SER A 574 -2.82 -1.25 -5.49
C SER A 574 -2.48 -1.42 -6.97
N TYR A 575 -1.35 -2.06 -7.26
CA TYR A 575 -0.95 -2.35 -8.64
C TYR A 575 -0.59 -3.83 -8.73
N ALA A 576 -1.35 -4.55 -9.55
CA ALA A 576 -0.97 -5.88 -9.98
C ALA A 576 -0.03 -5.77 -11.18
N ALA A 577 0.93 -6.68 -11.26
CA ALA A 577 1.70 -6.89 -12.46
C ALA A 577 1.96 -8.37 -12.68
N ILE A 578 1.98 -8.76 -13.95
CA ILE A 578 2.41 -10.07 -14.39
C ILE A 578 3.53 -9.92 -15.41
N VAL A 579 4.37 -10.94 -15.48
CA VAL A 579 5.35 -11.09 -16.56
C VAL A 579 5.29 -12.50 -17.11
N GLY A 580 5.47 -12.65 -18.42
CA GLY A 580 5.63 -13.95 -19.07
C GLY A 580 6.86 -13.97 -19.95
N ASN A 581 7.52 -15.12 -20.10
CA ASN A 581 8.52 -15.26 -21.17
C ASN A 581 7.83 -15.19 -22.53
N VAL A 582 8.57 -14.78 -23.56
CA VAL A 582 8.10 -14.81 -24.96
C VAL A 582 8.97 -15.69 -25.85
N ASP A 583 10.20 -15.96 -25.43
CA ASP A 583 11.15 -16.79 -26.16
C ASP A 583 11.30 -18.18 -25.54
N SER A 584 11.73 -19.12 -26.39
CA SER A 584 12.04 -20.52 -26.02
C SER A 584 13.31 -20.66 -25.18
N ASP A 585 14.18 -19.64 -25.20
CA ASP A 585 15.38 -19.55 -24.36
C ASP A 585 15.12 -19.03 -22.93
N LEU A 586 13.87 -18.72 -22.58
CA LEU A 586 13.44 -18.21 -21.27
C LEU A 586 14.22 -16.96 -20.83
N SER A 587 14.62 -16.11 -21.77
CA SER A 587 15.49 -14.95 -21.52
C SER A 587 14.75 -13.63 -21.67
N LYS A 588 13.83 -13.54 -22.62
CA LYS A 588 13.00 -12.37 -22.92
C LYS A 588 11.63 -12.48 -22.28
N TYR A 589 11.22 -11.40 -21.63
CA TYR A 589 9.96 -11.35 -20.88
C TYR A 589 9.23 -10.07 -21.21
N VAL A 590 7.91 -10.17 -21.30
CA VAL A 590 6.99 -9.04 -21.37
C VAL A 590 6.38 -8.80 -20.00
N ALA A 591 6.04 -7.54 -19.72
CA ALA A 591 5.44 -7.14 -18.45
C ALA A 591 4.13 -6.40 -18.70
N ILE A 592 3.11 -6.74 -17.92
CA ILE A 592 1.80 -6.10 -17.94
C ILE A 592 1.48 -5.69 -16.52
N SER A 593 0.95 -4.48 -16.33
CA SER A 593 0.53 -4.01 -15.03
C SER A 593 -0.75 -3.22 -15.13
N LYS A 594 -1.65 -3.46 -14.19
CA LYS A 594 -2.92 -2.75 -14.08
C LYS A 594 -3.11 -2.23 -12.65
N PRO A 595 -3.67 -1.02 -12.46
CA PRO A 595 -4.13 -0.58 -11.15
C PRO A 595 -5.32 -1.44 -10.71
N GLN A 596 -5.48 -1.63 -9.41
CA GLN A 596 -6.61 -2.31 -8.82
C GLN A 596 -6.99 -1.66 -7.50
N ASP A 597 -8.08 -2.11 -6.91
CA ASP A 597 -8.56 -1.56 -5.64
C ASP A 597 -7.51 -1.61 -4.52
N CYS A 598 -7.60 -0.62 -3.63
CA CYS A 598 -6.66 -0.47 -2.53
C CYS A 598 -6.72 -1.69 -1.61
N ARG A 599 -5.57 -2.32 -1.36
CA ARG A 599 -5.41 -3.47 -0.44
C ARG A 599 -6.20 -4.73 -0.80
N VAL A 600 -6.49 -4.92 -2.08
CA VAL A 600 -6.99 -6.19 -2.61
C VAL A 600 -5.79 -7.08 -2.98
N GLU A 601 -5.73 -8.30 -2.44
CA GLU A 601 -4.69 -9.31 -2.76
C GLU A 601 -5.04 -10.14 -4.02
N THR A 602 -6.31 -10.23 -4.40
CA THR A 602 -6.70 -10.89 -5.66
C THR A 602 -6.35 -10.00 -6.86
N ILE A 603 -5.79 -10.58 -7.93
CA ILE A 603 -5.58 -9.85 -9.18
C ILE A 603 -6.93 -9.76 -9.90
N GLN A 604 -7.55 -8.57 -9.89
CA GLN A 604 -8.91 -8.36 -10.43
C GLN A 604 -8.99 -8.67 -11.94
N ASP A 605 -8.03 -8.16 -12.71
CA ASP A 605 -8.02 -8.25 -14.18
C ASP A 605 -7.13 -9.39 -14.71
N LEU A 606 -7.00 -10.50 -13.97
CA LEU A 606 -6.05 -11.57 -14.30
C LEU A 606 -6.29 -12.15 -15.71
N ALA A 607 -7.55 -12.36 -16.10
CA ALA A 607 -7.89 -12.94 -17.41
C ALA A 607 -7.40 -12.06 -18.57
N ASP A 608 -7.63 -10.75 -18.50
CA ASP A 608 -7.17 -9.79 -19.51
C ASP A 608 -5.64 -9.77 -19.59
N MET A 609 -4.99 -9.66 -18.43
CA MET A 609 -3.54 -9.56 -18.37
C MET A 609 -2.90 -10.84 -18.96
N ILE A 610 -3.41 -12.02 -18.61
CA ILE A 610 -2.94 -13.30 -19.17
C ILE A 610 -3.19 -13.37 -20.67
N SER A 611 -4.36 -12.94 -21.15
CA SER A 611 -4.68 -12.90 -22.57
C SER A 611 -3.63 -12.08 -23.35
N ASP A 612 -3.27 -10.91 -22.84
CA ASP A 612 -2.27 -10.05 -23.47
C ASP A 612 -0.86 -10.65 -23.45
N VAL A 613 -0.47 -11.37 -22.39
CA VAL A 613 0.81 -12.09 -22.33
C VAL A 613 0.83 -13.22 -23.36
N ILE A 614 -0.24 -14.01 -23.47
CA ILE A 614 -0.35 -15.10 -24.43
C ILE A 614 -0.28 -14.58 -25.87
N LYS A 615 -0.99 -13.49 -26.19
CA LYS A 615 -0.90 -12.83 -27.51
C LYS A 615 0.54 -12.43 -27.85
N LYS A 616 1.25 -11.82 -26.90
CA LYS A 616 2.65 -11.41 -27.09
C LYS A 616 3.59 -12.61 -27.24
N PHE A 617 3.33 -13.70 -26.52
CA PHE A 617 4.06 -14.96 -26.67
C PHE A 617 3.87 -15.54 -28.07
N MET A 618 2.61 -15.71 -28.52
CA MET A 618 2.28 -16.23 -29.85
C MET A 618 2.91 -15.39 -30.97
N ASN A 619 2.73 -14.07 -30.92
CA ASN A 619 3.27 -13.15 -31.92
C ASN A 619 4.80 -13.18 -31.99
N TYR A 620 5.49 -13.25 -30.84
CA TYR A 620 6.96 -13.37 -30.85
C TYR A 620 7.40 -14.69 -31.50
N ARG A 621 6.69 -15.78 -31.22
CA ARG A 621 7.03 -17.10 -31.78
C ARG A 621 6.73 -17.20 -33.26
N GLU A 622 5.69 -16.55 -33.74
CA GLU A 622 5.36 -16.44 -35.16
C GLU A 622 6.41 -15.59 -35.90
N VAL A 623 6.59 -14.34 -35.47
CA VAL A 623 7.39 -13.36 -36.21
C VAL A 623 8.90 -13.58 -36.06
N VAL A 624 9.36 -13.90 -34.84
CA VAL A 624 10.79 -13.94 -34.51
C VAL A 624 11.33 -15.36 -34.52
N GLU A 625 10.62 -16.31 -33.90
CA GLU A 625 11.09 -17.71 -33.86
C GLU A 625 10.62 -18.54 -35.06
N LYS A 626 9.68 -18.03 -35.87
CA LYS A 626 9.07 -18.75 -37.00
C LYS A 626 8.58 -20.15 -36.61
N SER A 627 8.02 -20.26 -35.40
CA SER A 627 7.51 -21.50 -34.84
C SER A 627 6.19 -21.89 -35.51
N VAL A 628 5.95 -23.19 -35.68
CA VAL A 628 4.67 -23.74 -36.16
C VAL A 628 3.63 -23.75 -35.03
N ASN A 629 4.02 -24.19 -33.83
CA ASN A 629 3.14 -24.23 -32.66
C ASN A 629 3.19 -22.91 -31.91
N LEU A 630 2.21 -22.04 -32.14
CA LEU A 630 2.19 -20.68 -31.58
C LEU A 630 1.68 -20.63 -30.14
N ALA A 631 0.56 -21.30 -29.85
CA ALA A 631 -0.07 -21.29 -28.54
C ALA A 631 0.79 -22.02 -27.49
N PRO A 632 0.74 -21.59 -26.21
CA PRO A 632 1.37 -22.33 -25.12
C PRO A 632 0.58 -23.62 -24.83
N GLU A 633 1.27 -24.75 -24.71
CA GLU A 633 0.66 -26.02 -24.30
C GLU A 633 0.74 -26.24 -22.78
N ARG A 634 1.68 -25.56 -22.12
CA ARG A 634 1.90 -25.62 -20.68
C ARG A 634 2.02 -24.20 -20.12
N ILE A 635 1.36 -23.93 -18.99
CA ILE A 635 1.55 -22.69 -18.23
C ILE A 635 2.00 -22.99 -16.81
N LEU A 636 3.16 -22.43 -16.43
CA LEU A 636 3.67 -22.43 -15.06
C LEU A 636 3.46 -21.05 -14.45
N PHE A 637 2.52 -20.93 -13.53
CA PHE A 637 2.15 -19.66 -12.91
C PHE A 637 2.68 -19.57 -11.48
N TYR A 638 3.59 -18.61 -11.26
CA TYR A 638 4.20 -18.33 -9.97
C TYR A 638 3.67 -17.03 -9.37
N ARG A 639 2.91 -17.13 -8.30
CA ARG A 639 2.32 -16.01 -7.56
C ARG A 639 3.14 -15.69 -6.32
N ASN A 640 3.69 -14.49 -6.22
CA ASN A 640 4.37 -14.03 -5.01
C ASN A 640 3.33 -13.66 -3.94
N SER A 641 3.40 -14.19 -2.73
CA SER A 641 2.62 -13.66 -1.61
C SER A 641 3.43 -12.55 -0.90
N ASN A 642 2.96 -11.31 -1.03
CA ASN A 642 3.64 -10.14 -0.49
C ASN A 642 2.66 -9.18 0.19
N PRO A 643 2.05 -9.59 1.32
CA PRO A 643 1.28 -8.68 2.12
C PRO A 643 2.22 -7.73 2.86
N GLU A 644 1.74 -6.51 3.08
CA GLU A 644 2.45 -5.57 3.95
C GLU A 644 2.64 -6.19 5.34
N GLU A 645 3.77 -5.91 6.00
CA GLU A 645 4.10 -6.40 7.36
C GLU A 645 3.03 -6.08 8.43
N GLU A 646 2.08 -5.21 8.14
CA GLU A 646 0.96 -4.86 9.03
C GLU A 646 -0.38 -5.48 8.63
N SER A 647 -0.44 -6.15 7.48
CA SER A 647 -1.65 -6.75 6.92
C SER A 647 -1.50 -8.27 6.78
N GLU A 648 -0.86 -8.92 7.75
CA GLU A 648 -0.80 -10.39 7.85
C GLU A 648 -2.20 -11.02 7.97
N THR A 649 -3.22 -10.25 8.37
CA THR A 649 -4.63 -10.67 8.29
C THR A 649 -5.05 -11.00 6.85
N LEU A 650 -4.49 -10.31 5.85
CA LEU A 650 -4.74 -10.60 4.43
C LEU A 650 -4.00 -11.86 3.94
N LYS A 651 -2.85 -12.24 4.55
CA LYS A 651 -2.21 -13.54 4.27
C LYS A 651 -3.17 -14.67 4.56
N ASN A 652 -3.72 -14.63 5.77
CA ASN A 652 -4.54 -15.71 6.27
C ASN A 652 -5.85 -15.77 5.51
N SER A 653 -6.41 -14.65 5.01
CA SER A 653 -7.62 -14.69 4.18
C SER A 653 -7.35 -15.19 2.75
N GLU A 654 -6.27 -14.79 2.09
CA GLU A 654 -5.97 -15.25 0.71
C GLU A 654 -5.55 -16.73 0.72
N ILE A 655 -4.66 -17.13 1.63
CA ILE A 655 -4.27 -18.52 1.81
C ILE A 655 -5.49 -19.32 2.25
N ALA A 656 -6.25 -18.89 3.27
CA ALA A 656 -7.45 -19.64 3.66
C ALA A 656 -8.49 -19.73 2.54
N GLU A 657 -8.73 -18.69 1.73
CA GLU A 657 -9.68 -18.74 0.59
C GLU A 657 -9.19 -19.73 -0.47
N ILE A 658 -7.90 -19.66 -0.82
CA ILE A 658 -7.25 -20.56 -1.79
C ILE A 658 -7.21 -22.02 -1.31
N PHE A 659 -6.92 -22.25 -0.03
CA PHE A 659 -6.84 -23.59 0.57
C PHE A 659 -8.22 -24.13 0.96
N SER A 660 -9.20 -23.27 1.32
CA SER A 660 -10.59 -23.67 1.60
C SER A 660 -11.33 -24.17 0.36
N GLU A 661 -10.95 -23.67 -0.82
CA GLU A 661 -11.47 -24.19 -2.10
C GLU A 661 -10.95 -25.61 -2.42
N HIS A 662 -9.86 -26.06 -1.78
CA HIS A 662 -9.13 -27.28 -2.15
C HIS A 662 -9.39 -28.50 -1.27
N TYR A 663 -9.97 -28.36 -0.06
CA TYR A 663 -9.84 -29.39 0.99
C TYR A 663 -11.03 -30.33 1.23
N GLU A 664 -12.03 -30.37 0.37
CA GLU A 664 -12.98 -31.50 0.36
C GLU A 664 -12.44 -32.63 -0.53
N PHE A 665 -11.70 -33.57 0.07
CA PHE A 665 -10.98 -34.61 -0.68
C PHE A 665 -11.83 -35.83 -1.08
N SER A 666 -11.57 -36.26 -2.32
CA SER A 666 -11.77 -37.56 -2.98
C SER A 666 -13.16 -38.19 -3.05
N GLY A 667 -13.73 -38.12 -4.26
CA GLY A 667 -14.59 -39.15 -4.82
C GLY A 667 -15.15 -38.71 -6.16
N ALA A 668 -14.45 -39.01 -7.25
CA ALA A 668 -14.87 -38.89 -8.66
C ALA A 668 -15.45 -37.52 -9.14
N HIS A 669 -15.01 -37.06 -10.33
CA HIS A 669 -15.38 -35.81 -11.04
C HIS A 669 -14.43 -34.61 -10.81
N SER A 670 -13.28 -34.70 -11.48
CA SER A 670 -12.17 -33.76 -11.51
C SER A 670 -12.39 -32.57 -12.49
N GLU A 671 -13.42 -31.75 -12.29
CA GLU A 671 -13.56 -30.48 -13.06
C GLU A 671 -14.13 -29.27 -12.26
N SER A 672 -14.74 -29.45 -11.09
CA SER A 672 -15.53 -28.36 -10.47
C SER A 672 -14.83 -27.46 -9.45
N LYS A 673 -13.53 -27.63 -9.17
CA LYS A 673 -12.83 -26.90 -8.08
C LYS A 673 -11.48 -26.29 -8.51
N LEU A 674 -11.44 -25.58 -9.64
CA LEU A 674 -10.30 -24.74 -9.98
C LEU A 674 -10.34 -23.46 -9.12
N SER A 675 -9.21 -23.10 -8.50
CA SER A 675 -9.08 -21.80 -7.82
C SER A 675 -9.52 -20.68 -8.76
N ARG A 676 -10.16 -19.63 -8.24
CA ARG A 676 -10.61 -18.44 -9.01
C ARG A 676 -9.56 -17.96 -10.02
N ALA A 677 -8.28 -17.96 -9.64
CA ALA A 677 -7.18 -17.57 -10.52
C ALA A 677 -6.99 -18.52 -11.72
N CYS A 678 -7.11 -19.84 -11.51
CA CYS A 678 -7.02 -20.83 -12.58
C CYS A 678 -8.22 -20.70 -13.54
N THR A 679 -9.43 -20.47 -13.00
CA THR A 679 -10.62 -20.18 -13.81
C THR A 679 -10.43 -18.96 -14.71
N ARG A 680 -9.82 -17.88 -14.19
CA ARG A 680 -9.48 -16.69 -15.00
C ARG A 680 -8.44 -16.97 -16.09
N MET A 681 -7.50 -17.88 -15.85
CA MET A 681 -6.50 -18.28 -16.86
C MET A 681 -7.14 -19.13 -17.97
N VAL A 682 -8.07 -20.02 -17.61
CA VAL A 682 -8.85 -20.79 -18.60
C VAL A 682 -9.73 -19.84 -19.41
N GLU A 683 -10.42 -18.91 -18.76
CA GLU A 683 -11.21 -17.85 -19.41
C GLU A 683 -10.38 -17.05 -20.42
N ALA A 684 -9.12 -16.71 -20.08
CA ALA A 684 -8.20 -16.04 -21.00
C ALA A 684 -7.90 -16.87 -22.26
N CYS A 685 -7.73 -18.18 -22.12
CA CYS A 685 -7.48 -19.08 -23.26
C CYS A 685 -8.73 -19.20 -24.14
N ASP A 686 -9.90 -19.37 -23.51
CA ASP A 686 -11.18 -19.49 -24.20
C ASP A 686 -11.49 -18.21 -25.01
N ARG A 687 -11.24 -17.02 -24.44
CA ARG A 687 -11.38 -15.72 -25.14
C ARG A 687 -10.46 -15.57 -26.36
N LEU A 688 -9.33 -16.25 -26.37
CA LEU A 688 -8.38 -16.24 -27.49
C LEU A 688 -8.68 -17.34 -28.53
N GLY A 689 -9.62 -18.25 -28.25
CA GLY A 689 -9.93 -19.38 -29.13
C GLY A 689 -8.77 -20.37 -29.27
N ILE A 690 -7.90 -20.48 -28.25
CA ILE A 690 -6.76 -21.40 -28.27
C ILE A 690 -7.04 -22.67 -27.44
N PRO A 691 -6.34 -23.79 -27.72
CA PRO A 691 -6.43 -24.98 -26.88
C PRO A 691 -6.07 -24.68 -25.42
N ARG A 692 -6.79 -25.30 -24.48
CA ARG A 692 -6.55 -25.13 -23.04
C ARG A 692 -5.20 -25.77 -22.65
N PRO A 693 -4.25 -25.01 -22.09
CA PRO A 693 -2.95 -25.54 -21.68
C PRO A 693 -3.03 -26.29 -20.35
N LYS A 694 -2.07 -27.17 -20.10
CA LYS A 694 -1.86 -27.76 -18.77
C LYS A 694 -1.32 -26.72 -17.80
N LEU A 695 -2.01 -26.52 -16.68
CA LEU A 695 -1.68 -25.50 -15.68
C LEU A 695 -0.93 -26.09 -14.48
N THR A 696 0.12 -25.40 -14.04
CA THR A 696 0.75 -25.58 -12.73
C THR A 696 0.75 -24.25 -12.00
N PHE A 697 0.13 -24.17 -10.82
CA PHE A 697 -0.02 -22.95 -10.03
C PHE A 697 0.73 -23.05 -8.71
N ILE A 698 1.65 -22.12 -8.48
CA ILE A 698 2.60 -22.16 -7.36
C ILE A 698 2.59 -20.80 -6.65
N VAL A 699 2.33 -20.81 -5.34
CA VAL A 699 2.48 -19.63 -4.49
C VAL A 699 3.86 -19.62 -3.85
N VAL A 700 4.55 -18.49 -3.95
CA VAL A 700 5.88 -18.29 -3.38
C VAL A 700 5.77 -17.28 -2.23
N ASP A 701 5.98 -17.71 -0.99
CA ASP A 701 6.08 -16.84 0.19
C ASP A 701 7.54 -16.65 0.59
N LYS A 702 7.97 -15.40 0.67
CA LYS A 702 9.32 -15.00 1.13
C LYS A 702 9.31 -14.26 2.47
N HIS A 703 8.13 -13.97 3.01
CA HIS A 703 7.94 -13.20 4.24
C HIS A 703 7.67 -14.09 5.45
N HIS A 704 7.90 -15.40 5.33
CA HIS A 704 7.89 -16.30 6.47
C HIS A 704 9.13 -16.10 7.38
N ARG A 705 9.06 -16.74 8.54
CA ARG A 705 10.00 -16.51 9.64
C ARG A 705 10.99 -17.66 9.87
N ILE A 706 10.82 -18.76 9.16
CA ILE A 706 11.74 -19.90 9.21
C ILE A 706 13.13 -19.52 8.66
N ARG A 707 14.18 -19.96 9.36
CA ARG A 707 15.59 -19.91 8.96
C ARG A 707 16.22 -21.29 9.11
N PHE A 708 17.27 -21.51 8.32
CA PHE A 708 18.12 -22.69 8.41
C PHE A 708 19.56 -22.28 8.66
N PHE A 709 20.21 -23.02 9.53
CA PHE A 709 21.59 -22.81 9.96
C PHE A 709 22.39 -24.08 9.64
N PRO A 710 23.67 -23.94 9.25
CA PRO A 710 24.56 -25.09 9.19
C PRO A 710 24.66 -25.75 10.57
N SER A 711 24.68 -27.09 10.61
CA SER A 711 25.01 -27.81 11.85
C SER A 711 26.44 -27.46 12.31
N PRO A 712 26.77 -27.61 13.61
CA PRO A 712 28.12 -27.43 14.10
C PRO A 712 29.13 -28.26 13.30
N GLY A 713 30.18 -27.62 12.76
CA GLY A 713 31.18 -28.27 11.89
C GLY A 713 30.68 -28.62 10.48
N GLY A 714 29.42 -28.31 10.14
CA GLY A 714 28.82 -28.56 8.84
C GLY A 714 29.30 -27.59 7.76
N TYR A 715 29.20 -28.02 6.50
CA TYR A 715 29.57 -27.19 5.35
C TYR A 715 28.72 -25.91 5.27
N CYS A 716 29.38 -24.77 5.12
CA CYS A 716 28.74 -23.47 4.98
C CYS A 716 29.41 -22.66 3.86
N ASP A 717 28.69 -21.69 3.32
CA ASP A 717 29.25 -20.74 2.37
C ASP A 717 30.16 -19.72 3.08
N ARG A 718 30.83 -18.86 2.31
CA ARG A 718 31.73 -17.84 2.87
C ARG A 718 31.04 -16.78 3.76
N SER A 719 29.70 -16.75 3.82
CA SER A 719 28.95 -15.89 4.73
C SER A 719 28.53 -16.60 6.02
N GLY A 720 28.88 -17.88 6.18
CA GLY A 720 28.45 -18.73 7.28
C GLY A 720 27.04 -19.29 7.12
N ASN A 721 26.40 -19.08 5.97
CA ASN A 721 25.06 -19.59 5.68
C ASN A 721 25.11 -21.00 5.07
N VAL A 722 23.97 -21.68 5.03
CA VAL A 722 23.82 -22.90 4.23
C VAL A 722 24.05 -22.55 2.74
N PRO A 723 24.71 -23.40 1.93
CA PRO A 723 24.93 -23.10 0.52
C PRO A 723 23.63 -22.94 -0.27
N ALA A 724 23.71 -22.22 -1.38
CA ALA A 724 22.61 -22.09 -2.34
C ALA A 724 22.25 -23.46 -2.95
N GLY A 725 20.96 -23.70 -3.14
CA GLY A 725 20.42 -24.98 -3.60
C GLY A 725 19.82 -25.84 -2.50
N LEU A 726 19.84 -25.37 -1.24
CA LEU A 726 19.15 -26.06 -0.15
C LEU A 726 17.66 -26.19 -0.45
N VAL A 727 17.17 -27.43 -0.41
CA VAL A 727 15.76 -27.80 -0.43
C VAL A 727 15.40 -28.57 0.84
N ILE A 728 14.25 -28.21 1.41
CA ILE A 728 13.61 -28.93 2.50
C ILE A 728 12.13 -29.14 2.14
N ASP A 729 11.77 -30.40 1.99
CA ASP A 729 10.45 -30.89 1.58
C ASP A 729 9.93 -31.99 2.52
N SER A 730 10.45 -32.03 3.75
CA SER A 730 10.07 -32.98 4.79
C SER A 730 10.25 -32.37 6.18
N GLU A 731 9.66 -33.03 7.19
CA GLU A 731 9.72 -32.72 8.63
C GLU A 731 9.09 -31.40 9.10
N ILE A 732 9.14 -30.36 8.27
CA ILE A 732 8.71 -28.98 8.57
C ILE A 732 7.87 -28.35 7.45
N THR A 733 7.41 -29.19 6.54
CA THR A 733 6.39 -28.89 5.54
C THR A 733 5.00 -29.08 6.15
N GLY A 734 4.00 -28.60 5.42
CA GLY A 734 2.61 -28.80 5.79
C GLY A 734 2.26 -30.30 5.90
N PRO A 735 1.35 -30.71 6.81
CA PRO A 735 0.95 -32.11 6.95
C PRO A 735 0.32 -32.71 5.69
N VAL A 736 -0.35 -31.89 4.89
CA VAL A 736 -1.21 -32.33 3.77
C VAL A 736 -0.93 -31.54 2.48
N GLU A 737 -0.27 -30.40 2.61
CA GLU A 737 0.05 -29.51 1.52
C GLU A 737 1.22 -30.03 0.69
N TYR A 738 1.20 -29.76 -0.62
CA TYR A 738 2.36 -29.98 -1.46
C TYR A 738 3.26 -28.73 -1.42
N ASP A 739 4.19 -28.69 -0.47
CA ASP A 739 5.08 -27.55 -0.26
C ASP A 739 6.56 -27.90 -0.06
N PHE A 740 7.44 -26.92 -0.30
CA PHE A 740 8.87 -27.04 -0.04
C PHE A 740 9.53 -25.68 0.18
N TYR A 741 10.63 -25.67 0.94
CA TYR A 741 11.51 -24.52 1.08
C TYR A 741 12.70 -24.64 0.15
N LEU A 742 13.07 -23.55 -0.53
CA LEU A 742 14.25 -23.47 -1.38
C LEU A 742 15.07 -22.21 -1.08
N GLN A 743 16.33 -22.41 -0.68
CA GLN A 743 17.31 -21.33 -0.55
C GLN A 743 18.13 -21.21 -1.84
N SER A 744 17.67 -20.36 -2.76
CA SER A 744 18.27 -20.24 -4.09
C SER A 744 19.54 -19.40 -4.16
N HIS A 745 19.94 -18.73 -3.08
CA HIS A 745 21.01 -17.73 -3.11
C HIS A 745 21.93 -17.76 -1.90
N ARG A 746 23.04 -17.07 -2.09
CA ARG A 746 23.92 -16.60 -1.03
C ARG A 746 23.53 -15.20 -0.56
N THR A 747 23.40 -15.05 0.76
CA THR A 747 23.09 -13.77 1.42
C THR A 747 24.37 -12.98 1.71
N GLU A 748 24.33 -11.65 1.55
CA GLU A 748 25.42 -10.76 1.97
C GLU A 748 24.86 -9.48 2.62
N PRO A 749 25.40 -9.06 3.78
CA PRO A 749 25.61 -9.82 5.02
C PRO A 749 24.27 -10.08 5.78
N GLY A 750 24.21 -11.17 6.54
CA GLY A 750 23.05 -11.55 7.37
C GLY A 750 22.72 -13.05 7.30
N THR A 751 21.62 -13.44 7.94
CA THR A 751 21.08 -14.81 7.87
C THR A 751 20.13 -14.96 6.68
N SER A 752 20.31 -16.02 5.90
CA SER A 752 19.53 -16.27 4.69
C SER A 752 18.07 -16.59 5.01
N ARG A 753 17.19 -16.15 4.12
CA ARG A 753 15.77 -16.51 4.14
C ARG A 753 15.49 -17.38 2.92
N PRO A 754 15.17 -18.67 3.10
CA PRO A 754 14.67 -19.49 2.00
C PRO A 754 13.31 -18.95 1.56
N ALA A 755 12.89 -19.27 0.35
CA ALA A 755 11.52 -19.03 -0.10
C ALA A 755 10.70 -20.31 0.09
N HIS A 756 9.44 -20.16 0.47
CA HIS A 756 8.46 -21.25 0.64
C HIS A 756 7.58 -21.33 -0.60
N TYR A 757 7.52 -22.51 -1.23
CA TYR A 757 6.76 -22.79 -2.43
C TYR A 757 5.60 -23.72 -2.06
N ASN A 758 4.37 -23.27 -2.28
CA ASN A 758 3.16 -24.06 -2.11
C ASN A 758 2.56 -24.33 -3.48
N VAL A 759 2.47 -25.61 -3.86
CA VAL A 759 1.88 -26.04 -5.14
C VAL A 759 0.40 -26.27 -4.92
N LEU A 760 -0.42 -25.46 -5.58
CA LEU A 760 -1.86 -25.49 -5.40
C LEU A 760 -2.58 -26.23 -6.52
N LEU A 761 -1.96 -26.31 -7.69
CA LEU A 761 -2.48 -27.08 -8.82
C LEU A 761 -1.29 -27.55 -9.64
N ASP A 762 -1.31 -28.81 -10.08
CA ASP A 762 -0.34 -29.31 -11.05
C ASP A 762 -0.95 -30.32 -12.03
N GLN A 763 -1.46 -29.82 -13.15
CA GLN A 763 -1.96 -30.64 -14.26
C GLN A 763 -0.82 -31.19 -15.15
N ASN A 764 0.40 -30.69 -14.96
CA ASN A 764 1.58 -31.19 -15.66
C ASN A 764 2.16 -32.45 -15.01
N ASN A 765 1.66 -32.85 -13.83
CA ASN A 765 2.10 -34.02 -13.07
C ASN A 765 3.63 -34.07 -12.90
N LEU A 766 4.21 -32.92 -12.54
CA LEU A 766 5.64 -32.78 -12.32
C LEU A 766 6.06 -33.55 -11.07
N MET A 767 7.09 -34.37 -11.19
CA MET A 767 7.71 -34.98 -10.02
C MET A 767 8.28 -33.88 -9.10
N PRO A 768 8.20 -34.04 -7.77
CA PRO A 768 8.69 -33.02 -6.84
C PRO A 768 10.13 -32.57 -7.07
N ASP A 769 11.01 -33.53 -7.33
CA ASP A 769 12.41 -33.25 -7.63
C ASP A 769 12.59 -32.42 -8.90
N HIS A 770 11.75 -32.64 -9.92
CA HIS A 770 11.76 -31.86 -11.16
C HIS A 770 11.29 -30.42 -10.91
N LEU A 771 10.19 -30.24 -10.17
CA LEU A 771 9.64 -28.92 -9.89
C LEU A 771 10.60 -28.07 -9.03
N GLN A 772 11.25 -28.69 -8.05
CA GLN A 772 12.25 -28.05 -7.20
C GLN A 772 13.49 -27.61 -8.01
N ARG A 773 14.03 -28.50 -8.86
CA ARG A 773 15.15 -28.18 -9.76
C ARG A 773 14.79 -27.09 -10.77
N LEU A 774 13.58 -27.16 -11.34
CA LEU A 774 13.05 -26.16 -12.27
C LEU A 774 12.98 -24.79 -11.57
N SER A 775 12.38 -24.74 -10.38
CA SER A 775 12.28 -23.51 -9.59
C SER A 775 13.66 -22.94 -9.23
N PHE A 776 14.63 -23.80 -8.86
CA PHE A 776 16.01 -23.39 -8.59
C PHE A 776 16.72 -22.85 -9.83
N ALA A 777 16.51 -23.47 -11.00
CA ALA A 777 17.09 -23.00 -12.24
C ALA A 777 16.50 -21.66 -12.71
N LEU A 778 15.19 -21.44 -12.52
CA LEU A 778 14.55 -20.15 -12.78
C LEU A 778 15.10 -19.00 -11.90
N CYS A 779 15.77 -19.29 -10.78
CA CYS A 779 16.50 -18.29 -9.99
C CYS A 779 17.85 -17.87 -10.62
N HIS A 780 18.36 -18.60 -11.61
CA HIS A 780 19.66 -18.32 -12.24
C HIS A 780 19.54 -17.57 -13.57
N ILE A 781 18.36 -17.50 -14.17
CA ILE A 781 18.12 -16.85 -15.48
C ILE A 781 17.85 -15.33 -15.36
N HIS A 782 18.23 -14.70 -14.25
CA HIS A 782 17.97 -13.28 -14.00
C HIS A 782 18.97 -12.37 -14.73
N ALA A 783 18.64 -12.02 -15.98
CA ALA A 783 19.53 -11.33 -16.91
C ALA A 783 20.22 -10.03 -16.41
N ARG A 784 19.79 -9.37 -15.33
CA ARG A 784 20.39 -8.11 -14.84
C ARG A 784 21.61 -8.30 -13.91
N SER A 785 21.91 -9.53 -13.47
CA SER A 785 23.02 -9.81 -12.54
C SER A 785 23.55 -11.24 -12.67
N THR A 786 24.67 -11.52 -12.00
CA THR A 786 25.32 -12.86 -11.94
C THR A 786 25.36 -13.51 -10.56
N PRO A 787 24.68 -12.96 -9.54
CA PRO A 787 24.17 -13.77 -8.45
C PRO A 787 22.80 -14.34 -8.80
N ALA A 788 22.55 -15.58 -8.36
CA ALA A 788 21.24 -16.20 -8.34
C ALA A 788 20.28 -15.30 -7.56
N SER A 789 19.06 -15.17 -8.07
CA SER A 789 18.05 -14.35 -7.42
C SER A 789 17.55 -15.03 -6.16
N GLY A 790 17.76 -14.35 -5.03
CA GLY A 790 17.57 -14.98 -3.74
C GLY A 790 16.18 -15.07 -3.17
N LEU A 791 15.33 -14.11 -3.47
CA LEU A 791 14.01 -14.07 -2.87
C LEU A 791 12.92 -14.57 -3.80
N GLU A 792 13.18 -14.65 -5.11
CA GLU A 792 12.16 -14.80 -6.15
C GLU A 792 12.77 -15.40 -7.41
N ILE A 793 12.01 -16.27 -8.09
CA ILE A 793 12.33 -16.73 -9.44
C ILE A 793 12.32 -15.54 -10.43
N THR A 794 13.04 -15.68 -11.54
CA THR A 794 13.22 -14.60 -12.53
C THR A 794 11.93 -13.93 -13.01
N PRO A 795 10.82 -14.66 -13.28
CA PRO A 795 9.53 -14.05 -13.58
C PRO A 795 9.06 -13.11 -12.46
N ILE A 796 8.89 -13.58 -11.23
CA ILE A 796 8.44 -12.74 -10.11
C ILE A 796 9.37 -11.52 -9.90
N ARG A 797 10.68 -11.72 -9.93
CA ARG A 797 11.65 -10.63 -9.75
C ARG A 797 11.61 -9.57 -10.87
N LYS A 798 11.12 -9.93 -12.07
CA LYS A 798 10.90 -9.01 -13.18
C LYS A 798 9.58 -8.22 -13.05
N VAL A 799 8.61 -8.70 -12.28
CA VAL A 799 7.39 -7.96 -11.89
C VAL A 799 7.70 -6.80 -10.93
N ILE A 800 8.63 -7.05 -9.99
CA ILE A 800 8.98 -6.12 -8.91
C ILE A 800 9.51 -4.75 -9.34
N PRO A 801 10.32 -4.57 -10.41
CA PRO A 801 10.71 -3.24 -10.87
C PRO A 801 9.60 -2.51 -11.64
N THR A 802 8.65 -3.23 -12.25
CA THR A 802 7.54 -2.65 -13.03
C THR A 802 6.62 -1.82 -12.14
N ILE A 803 6.38 -2.26 -10.90
CA ILE A 803 5.40 -1.62 -10.01
C ILE A 803 5.93 -0.33 -9.32
N PRO A 804 7.17 -0.26 -8.79
CA PRO A 804 7.80 0.99 -8.37
C PRO A 804 7.99 1.95 -9.55
N GLN A 805 8.33 1.45 -10.75
CA GLN A 805 8.32 2.26 -11.98
C GLN A 805 6.95 2.92 -12.17
N ILE A 806 5.84 2.23 -11.88
CA ILE A 806 4.48 2.81 -11.96
C ILE A 806 4.15 3.75 -10.79
N ARG A 807 4.58 3.44 -9.57
CA ARG A 807 4.48 4.35 -8.40
C ARG A 807 5.23 5.66 -8.63
N ILE A 808 6.28 5.61 -9.44
CA ILE A 808 7.07 6.72 -9.93
C ILE A 808 6.30 7.52 -10.99
N TYR A 809 5.58 6.85 -11.89
CA TYR A 809 4.85 7.47 -12.99
C TYR A 809 3.64 8.31 -12.57
N ARG A 810 3.12 8.13 -11.35
CA ARG A 810 1.95 8.84 -10.81
C ARG A 810 2.18 9.68 -9.54
N HIS A 811 3.41 10.01 -9.13
CA HIS A 811 3.60 10.98 -8.04
C HIS A 811 2.97 12.33 -8.45
N PRO A 812 1.86 12.79 -7.83
CA PRO A 812 1.44 14.16 -8.03
C PRO A 812 2.28 14.98 -7.05
N GLN A 813 3.13 15.85 -7.59
CA GLN A 813 3.49 17.18 -7.09
C GLN A 813 4.72 17.64 -7.89
N LEU A 814 4.47 18.39 -8.96
CA LEU A 814 5.05 19.70 -9.25
C LEU A 814 4.18 20.34 -10.37
N PRO A 815 3.82 21.63 -10.27
CA PRO A 815 2.80 22.26 -11.10
C PRO A 815 3.41 22.81 -12.40
N VAL A 816 2.96 22.35 -13.58
CA VAL A 816 3.19 23.03 -14.87
C VAL A 816 1.99 22.76 -15.81
N PRO A 817 1.55 23.75 -16.62
CA PRO A 817 0.19 23.83 -17.18
C PRO A 817 -0.09 22.84 -18.32
N VAL A 818 -1.37 22.49 -18.43
CA VAL A 818 -1.93 21.66 -19.50
C VAL A 818 -2.35 22.56 -20.67
N SER A 819 -1.85 22.29 -21.86
CA SER A 819 -2.54 22.59 -23.11
C SER A 819 -2.46 21.36 -24.02
N LEU A 820 -3.62 20.76 -24.29
CA LEU A 820 -3.85 19.67 -25.24
C LEU A 820 -4.84 20.18 -26.28
N LYS A 821 -4.45 20.18 -27.55
CA LYS A 821 -5.38 20.19 -28.69
C LYS A 821 -5.58 18.73 -29.15
N LEU A 822 -6.82 18.26 -29.09
CA LEU A 822 -7.43 17.20 -29.91
C LEU A 822 -8.02 17.90 -31.16
N ARG A 823 -8.34 17.31 -32.32
CA ARG A 823 -8.94 16.01 -32.69
C ARG A 823 -8.83 15.87 -34.24
N ASP A 824 -9.03 14.71 -34.86
CA ASP A 824 -10.27 14.22 -35.53
C ASP A 824 -10.00 12.76 -35.99
N GLY A 825 -10.90 11.78 -36.13
CA GLY A 825 -12.36 11.68 -36.14
C GLY A 825 -12.82 10.80 -37.32
N SER A 826 -13.36 9.58 -37.09
CA SER A 826 -14.39 8.92 -37.93
C SER A 826 -14.88 7.58 -37.35
N PHE A 827 -16.07 7.16 -37.79
CA PHE A 827 -17.16 6.45 -37.11
C PHE A 827 -17.30 4.96 -37.52
N SER A 828 -17.91 4.10 -36.68
CA SER A 828 -19.22 3.42 -36.94
C SER A 828 -19.56 2.31 -35.92
N ARG A 829 -20.88 2.09 -35.73
CA ARG A 829 -21.58 1.33 -34.68
C ARG A 829 -21.65 -0.19 -34.90
N SER A 830 -21.66 -0.97 -33.81
CA SER A 830 -22.71 -1.98 -33.55
C SER A 830 -22.84 -2.28 -32.05
N THR A 831 -24.00 -2.81 -31.67
CA THR A 831 -24.69 -2.78 -30.36
C THR A 831 -24.36 -3.94 -29.43
N GLN A 832 -24.17 -3.68 -28.12
CA GLN A 832 -24.77 -4.42 -26.98
C GLN A 832 -24.41 -3.76 -25.62
N THR A 833 -25.28 -3.96 -24.64
CA THR A 833 -25.60 -3.20 -23.42
C THR A 833 -24.56 -3.25 -22.27
N PRO A 834 -24.34 -2.15 -21.50
CA PRO A 834 -23.50 -2.14 -20.30
C PRO A 834 -24.27 -1.96 -18.97
N ASP A 835 -23.91 -2.76 -17.97
CA ASP A 835 -24.08 -2.45 -16.54
C ASP A 835 -22.73 -1.98 -16.00
N ASP A 836 -22.64 -0.71 -15.61
CA ASP A 836 -21.39 -0.10 -15.15
C ASP A 836 -21.66 1.04 -14.14
N LYS A 837 -20.95 1.01 -13.01
CA LYS A 837 -20.58 2.22 -12.24
C LYS A 837 -19.14 2.07 -11.76
N CYS A 838 -18.20 2.19 -12.69
CA CYS A 838 -16.90 2.79 -12.40
C CYS A 838 -16.21 3.30 -13.68
N THR A 839 -16.80 4.28 -14.37
CA THR A 839 -16.13 4.90 -15.54
C THR A 839 -16.35 6.42 -15.60
N SER A 840 -15.24 7.16 -15.54
CA SER A 840 -14.96 8.23 -16.50
C SER A 840 -13.45 8.50 -16.56
N TYR A 841 -12.76 7.75 -17.41
CA TYR A 841 -11.58 8.20 -18.16
C TYR A 841 -11.46 7.28 -19.37
N GLU A 842 -12.22 7.57 -20.41
CA GLU A 842 -12.03 6.94 -21.71
C GLU A 842 -10.94 7.64 -22.52
N ALA A 843 -10.21 6.79 -23.26
CA ALA A 843 -9.49 7.03 -24.49
C ALA A 843 -8.24 7.92 -24.46
N PHE A 844 -7.07 7.27 -24.35
CA PHE A 844 -6.00 7.49 -25.32
C PHE A 844 -5.38 6.14 -25.71
N ILE A 845 -5.49 5.84 -27.00
CA ILE A 845 -4.95 4.68 -27.70
C ILE A 845 -3.41 4.67 -27.58
N PHE A 846 -2.85 3.50 -27.29
CA PHE A 846 -1.42 3.22 -27.34
C PHE A 846 -0.89 3.34 -28.78
N TYR A 847 0.00 4.29 -29.03
CA TYR A 847 1.06 4.13 -30.03
C TYR A 847 2.36 3.83 -29.27
N GLY A 848 2.97 2.69 -29.54
CA GLY A 848 4.27 2.34 -28.95
C GLY A 848 4.57 0.86 -28.79
N ALA A 849 4.22 0.02 -29.76
CA ALA A 849 4.83 -1.29 -29.96
C ALA A 849 4.65 -1.79 -31.41
N GLU A 850 4.83 -0.91 -32.39
CA GLU A 850 4.96 -1.30 -33.80
C GLU A 850 6.26 -0.72 -34.33
N ARG A 851 7.28 -1.58 -34.43
CA ARG A 851 8.38 -1.49 -35.39
C ARG A 851 9.22 -2.76 -35.27
N TYR A 852 8.65 -3.84 -35.77
CA TYR A 852 9.39 -4.94 -36.38
C TYR A 852 8.54 -5.36 -37.59
N LEU A 853 9.13 -5.36 -38.79
CA LEU A 853 8.50 -5.46 -40.13
C LEU A 853 7.89 -4.08 -40.55
N ASP A 854 8.23 -3.38 -41.64
CA ASP A 854 8.71 -3.76 -42.97
C ASP A 854 9.65 -2.72 -43.61
N TRP A 855 10.54 -3.20 -44.48
CA TRP A 855 11.11 -2.49 -45.63
C TRP A 855 10.43 -3.09 -46.87
N ASP A 856 9.78 -2.30 -47.73
CA ASP A 856 10.18 -2.07 -49.12
C ASP A 856 9.17 -1.30 -49.99
N PHE A 857 9.75 -0.72 -51.05
CA PHE A 857 9.29 0.09 -52.18
C PHE A 857 7.85 -0.11 -52.73
N THR A 858 7.18 1.01 -53.03
CA THR A 858 6.84 1.48 -54.40
C THR A 858 5.97 2.76 -54.32
N GLY A 859 6.26 3.75 -55.17
CA GLY A 859 5.68 5.09 -55.07
C GLY A 859 4.40 5.32 -55.87
N THR A 860 3.61 6.33 -55.49
CA THR A 860 3.07 7.37 -56.40
C THR A 860 2.35 8.49 -55.64
N ARG A 861 2.47 9.72 -56.18
CA ARG A 861 1.94 11.01 -55.72
C ARG A 861 0.41 11.13 -55.75
N LYS A 862 -0.15 11.99 -54.88
CA LYS A 862 -0.82 13.29 -55.19
C LYS A 862 -1.29 13.93 -53.86
N THR A 863 -0.74 15.07 -53.41
CA THR A 863 -0.99 16.45 -53.85
C THR A 863 -2.45 16.87 -53.71
N TYR A 864 -2.80 17.65 -52.67
CA TYR A 864 -3.57 18.90 -52.80
C TYR A 864 -3.53 19.73 -51.49
N LEU A 865 -3.22 21.02 -51.68
CA LEU A 865 -3.36 22.21 -50.81
C LEU A 865 -2.52 22.37 -49.53
N LYS A 866 -1.34 22.97 -49.75
CA LYS A 866 -0.83 24.12 -48.97
C LYS A 866 -1.40 25.41 -49.58
N ALA A 867 -2.06 26.24 -48.77
CA ALA A 867 -2.17 27.71 -48.83
C ALA A 867 -3.11 28.10 -47.67
N ALA A 868 -2.63 28.55 -46.50
CA ALA A 868 -2.01 29.84 -46.32
C ALA A 868 -0.98 29.82 -45.17
N LEU A 869 0.25 30.22 -45.50
CA LEU A 869 1.19 30.92 -44.60
C LEU A 869 0.57 32.33 -44.35
N ALA A 870 0.79 33.11 -43.30
CA ALA A 870 2.02 33.47 -42.62
C ALA A 870 1.67 34.50 -41.51
N GLY A 871 2.62 34.75 -40.58
CA GLY A 871 2.66 35.90 -39.64
C GLY A 871 2.29 35.51 -38.21
N GLY A 872 3.11 35.64 -37.16
CA GLY A 872 4.35 36.41 -36.98
C GLY A 872 4.20 37.37 -35.79
N ALA A 873 4.76 36.98 -34.63
CA ALA A 873 5.40 37.77 -33.55
C ALA A 873 4.67 39.02 -32.96
N ASP A 874 4.61 39.29 -31.64
CA ASP A 874 5.73 39.53 -30.71
C ASP A 874 5.31 39.48 -29.22
N ALA A 875 6.31 39.44 -28.34
CA ALA A 875 6.24 39.37 -26.89
C ALA A 875 6.24 40.75 -26.19
N THR A 876 5.69 40.84 -24.96
CA THR A 876 6.31 41.36 -23.71
C THR A 876 5.26 41.78 -22.65
N GLY A 877 5.58 41.61 -21.35
CA GLY A 877 4.96 42.34 -20.24
C GLY A 877 4.28 41.51 -19.13
N VAL A 878 4.89 41.47 -17.94
CA VAL A 878 4.38 40.99 -16.62
C VAL A 878 4.17 42.28 -15.78
N PRO A 879 3.18 42.46 -14.85
CA PRO A 879 2.93 41.57 -13.69
C PRO A 879 1.48 41.40 -13.16
N THR A 880 1.28 40.25 -12.50
CA THR A 880 0.31 39.89 -11.44
C THR A 880 -0.90 40.80 -11.15
N THR A 881 -2.11 40.28 -11.39
CA THR A 881 -3.27 40.47 -10.49
C THR A 881 -4.29 39.33 -10.63
N PHE A 882 -4.77 38.83 -9.49
CA PHE A 882 -5.81 37.82 -9.31
C PHE A 882 -7.16 38.27 -9.92
N VAL A 883 -7.68 37.64 -10.99
CA VAL A 883 -9.13 37.63 -11.31
C VAL A 883 -9.52 36.38 -12.13
N ILE A 884 -10.68 35.82 -11.78
CA ILE A 884 -11.48 34.74 -12.38
C ILE A 884 -11.92 35.10 -13.82
N TYR A 885 -12.30 34.09 -14.64
CA TYR A 885 -12.90 34.13 -16.01
C TYR A 885 -11.93 33.80 -17.16
N SER A 886 -12.22 33.00 -18.19
CA SER A 886 -13.44 32.45 -18.77
C SER A 886 -13.12 31.13 -19.50
N CYS A 887 -13.96 30.10 -19.36
CA CYS A 887 -13.98 28.96 -20.30
C CYS A 887 -15.31 29.02 -21.07
N GLN A 888 -15.28 29.59 -22.27
CA GLN A 888 -16.31 29.38 -23.28
C GLN A 888 -16.05 27.99 -23.91
N LEU A 889 -16.68 26.96 -23.35
CA LEU A 889 -16.92 25.71 -24.08
C LEU A 889 -18.37 25.73 -24.57
N ASN A 890 -18.57 25.29 -25.82
CA ASN A 890 -19.84 25.34 -26.57
C ASN A 890 -21.08 24.99 -25.73
N PHE A 891 -21.94 26.01 -25.61
CA PHE A 891 -23.06 26.07 -24.69
C PHE A 891 -24.31 25.31 -25.16
N GLU A 892 -24.41 24.98 -26.46
CA GLU A 892 -25.62 24.41 -27.06
C GLU A 892 -25.82 22.91 -26.77
N ILE A 893 -24.77 22.18 -26.37
CA ILE A 893 -24.86 20.73 -26.11
C ILE A 893 -25.08 20.45 -24.61
N PHE A 894 -24.62 21.33 -23.71
CA PHE A 894 -24.57 21.05 -22.27
C PHE A 894 -25.91 21.30 -21.54
N LEU A 895 -26.68 22.29 -21.98
CA LEU A 895 -27.95 22.65 -21.34
C LEU A 895 -29.02 21.54 -21.47
N PRO A 896 -29.22 20.91 -22.66
CA PRO A 896 -30.13 19.77 -22.78
C PRO A 896 -29.65 18.58 -21.95
N LEU A 897 -28.36 18.26 -21.97
CA LEU A 897 -27.77 17.14 -21.23
C LEU A 897 -27.94 17.28 -19.71
N MET A 898 -27.84 18.49 -19.15
CA MET A 898 -28.06 18.72 -17.72
C MET A 898 -29.55 18.67 -17.33
N VAL A 899 -30.46 19.20 -18.17
CA VAL A 899 -31.91 19.09 -17.92
C VAL A 899 -32.36 17.62 -18.02
N TYR A 900 -31.82 16.86 -18.97
CA TYR A 900 -32.04 15.41 -19.03
C TYR A 900 -31.46 14.70 -17.80
N TRP A 901 -30.28 15.10 -17.32
CA TRP A 901 -29.65 14.51 -16.15
C TRP A 901 -30.40 14.81 -14.84
N THR A 902 -30.92 16.03 -14.65
CA THR A 902 -31.77 16.38 -13.50
C THR A 902 -33.12 15.65 -13.56
N ALA A 903 -33.75 15.56 -14.74
CA ALA A 903 -34.99 14.80 -14.91
C ALA A 903 -34.80 13.30 -14.64
N MET A 904 -33.71 12.71 -15.15
CA MET A 904 -33.38 11.30 -14.92
C MET A 904 -33.06 11.01 -13.44
N THR A 905 -32.32 11.89 -12.77
CA THR A 905 -31.95 11.71 -11.35
C THR A 905 -33.16 11.86 -10.42
N ILE A 906 -34.04 12.83 -10.68
CA ILE A 906 -35.29 12.98 -9.91
C ILE A 906 -36.21 11.79 -10.15
N SER A 907 -36.35 11.34 -11.41
CA SER A 907 -37.14 10.15 -11.75
C SER A 907 -36.63 8.90 -11.03
N TRP A 908 -35.31 8.73 -10.95
CA TRP A 908 -34.70 7.62 -10.21
C TRP A 908 -35.00 7.68 -8.72
N CYS A 909 -34.88 8.85 -8.08
CA CYS A 909 -35.25 9.04 -6.68
C CYS A 909 -36.73 8.74 -6.43
N ILE A 910 -37.63 9.13 -7.34
CA ILE A 910 -39.06 8.81 -7.25
C ILE A 910 -39.30 7.30 -7.37
N VAL A 911 -38.64 6.61 -8.31
CA VAL A 911 -38.76 5.15 -8.46
C VAL A 911 -38.27 4.41 -7.21
N CYS A 912 -37.13 4.82 -6.65
CA CYS A 912 -36.64 4.28 -5.38
C CYS A 912 -37.62 4.55 -4.23
N ALA A 913 -38.18 5.76 -4.14
CA ALA A 913 -39.16 6.10 -3.12
C ALA A 913 -40.46 5.28 -3.25
N ILE A 914 -40.97 5.06 -4.48
CA ILE A 914 -42.13 4.20 -4.73
C ILE A 914 -41.84 2.75 -4.33
N SER A 915 -40.64 2.26 -4.65
CA SER A 915 -40.23 0.90 -4.29
C SER A 915 -40.18 0.70 -2.78
N VAL A 916 -39.60 1.66 -2.05
CA VAL A 916 -39.56 1.64 -0.58
C VAL A 916 -40.96 1.79 0.02
N LEU A 917 -41.80 2.66 -0.53
CA LEU A 917 -43.20 2.81 -0.12
C LEU A 917 -43.99 1.51 -0.29
N GLY A 918 -43.81 0.81 -1.41
CA GLY A 918 -44.47 -0.47 -1.68
C GLY A 918 -44.07 -1.56 -0.70
N ILE A 919 -42.76 -1.69 -0.43
CA ILE A 919 -42.26 -2.67 0.56
C ILE A 919 -42.73 -2.29 1.96
N ALA A 920 -42.65 -1.02 2.36
CA ALA A 920 -43.08 -0.56 3.68
C ALA A 920 -44.60 -0.71 3.88
N ALA A 921 -45.42 -0.43 2.86
CA ALA A 921 -46.86 -0.67 2.89
C ALA A 921 -47.18 -2.17 3.02
N HIS A 922 -46.47 -3.02 2.28
CA HIS A 922 -46.59 -4.47 2.43
C HIS A 922 -46.26 -4.93 3.85
N GLN A 923 -45.17 -4.42 4.44
CA GLN A 923 -44.81 -4.71 5.82
C GLN A 923 -45.82 -4.16 6.83
N ALA A 924 -46.44 -3.00 6.57
CA ALA A 924 -47.49 -2.45 7.42
C ALA A 924 -48.70 -3.40 7.53
N THR A 925 -49.08 -4.08 6.44
CA THR A 925 -50.17 -5.08 6.48
C THR A 925 -49.87 -6.29 7.37
N LYS A 926 -48.60 -6.53 7.71
CA LYS A 926 -48.15 -7.71 8.49
C LYS A 926 -47.67 -7.37 9.89
N PHE A 927 -47.08 -6.19 10.08
CA PHE A 927 -46.29 -5.86 11.28
C PHE A 927 -46.62 -4.50 11.91
N VAL A 928 -47.62 -3.74 11.43
CA VAL A 928 -47.90 -2.39 11.97
C VAL A 928 -48.32 -2.40 13.45
N ASN A 929 -48.97 -3.46 13.92
CA ASN A 929 -49.35 -3.64 15.32
C ASN A 929 -48.25 -4.26 16.19
N VAL A 930 -47.11 -4.63 15.59
CA VAL A 930 -45.94 -5.13 16.33
C VAL A 930 -45.11 -3.94 16.80
N TRP A 931 -45.16 -3.66 18.12
CA TRP A 931 -44.53 -2.50 18.75
C TRP A 931 -43.07 -2.25 18.36
N GLN A 932 -42.30 -3.33 18.14
CA GLN A 932 -40.88 -3.23 17.79
C GLN A 932 -40.63 -2.64 16.39
N TYR A 933 -41.51 -2.89 15.41
CA TYR A 933 -41.30 -2.50 14.00
C TYR A 933 -42.18 -1.33 13.55
N ARG A 934 -43.26 -1.05 14.30
CA ARG A 934 -44.21 0.04 14.05
C ARG A 934 -43.56 1.40 13.77
N PRO A 935 -42.64 1.95 14.60
CA PRO A 935 -42.07 3.28 14.37
C PRO A 935 -41.27 3.36 13.07
N PHE A 936 -40.53 2.29 12.75
CA PHE A 936 -39.76 2.22 11.51
C PHE A 936 -40.65 2.19 10.27
N ILE A 937 -41.69 1.34 10.27
CA ILE A 937 -42.60 1.20 9.12
C ILE A 937 -43.32 2.52 8.85
N ILE A 938 -43.80 3.20 9.89
CA ILE A 938 -44.43 4.53 9.77
C ILE A 938 -43.43 5.54 9.19
N TYR A 939 -42.20 5.57 9.70
CA TYR A 939 -41.16 6.46 9.22
C TYR A 939 -40.81 6.21 7.74
N ALA A 940 -40.69 4.95 7.33
CA ALA A 940 -40.41 4.57 5.94
C ALA A 940 -41.52 5.01 4.97
N ILE A 941 -42.79 4.85 5.35
CA ILE A 941 -43.94 5.31 4.57
C ILE A 941 -43.93 6.84 4.46
N VAL A 942 -43.82 7.54 5.59
CA VAL A 942 -43.84 9.02 5.63
C VAL A 942 -42.68 9.61 4.83
N CYS A 943 -41.46 9.10 5.03
CA CYS A 943 -40.27 9.55 4.30
C CYS A 943 -40.46 9.39 2.79
N SER A 944 -40.96 8.25 2.34
CA SER A 944 -41.16 7.96 0.92
C SER A 944 -42.27 8.84 0.32
N CYS A 945 -43.41 8.98 1.00
CA CYS A 945 -44.51 9.85 0.55
C CYS A 945 -44.10 11.32 0.47
N LEU A 946 -43.42 11.84 1.50
CA LEU A 946 -42.94 13.22 1.52
C LEU A 946 -41.91 13.47 0.42
N THR A 947 -41.06 12.48 0.11
CA THR A 947 -40.08 12.60 -0.98
C THR A 947 -40.77 12.63 -2.34
N ILE A 948 -41.77 11.77 -2.58
CA ILE A 948 -42.51 11.74 -3.86
C ILE A 948 -43.23 13.07 -4.08
N LEU A 949 -44.03 13.51 -3.10
CA LEU A 949 -44.79 14.77 -3.20
C LEU A 949 -43.86 15.99 -3.24
N GLY A 950 -42.79 15.97 -2.45
CA GLY A 950 -41.82 17.04 -2.36
C GLY A 950 -41.01 17.22 -3.64
N LEU A 951 -40.46 16.14 -4.21
CA LEU A 951 -39.74 16.21 -5.48
C LEU A 951 -40.67 16.59 -6.63
N ALA A 952 -41.92 16.12 -6.64
CA ALA A 952 -42.92 16.56 -7.63
C ALA A 952 -43.23 18.07 -7.48
N GLY A 953 -43.39 18.56 -6.24
CA GLY A 953 -43.59 19.99 -5.96
C GLY A 953 -42.40 20.87 -6.37
N LEU A 954 -41.17 20.41 -6.11
CA LEU A 954 -39.95 21.09 -6.54
C LEU A 954 -39.86 21.15 -8.08
N CYS A 955 -40.32 20.13 -8.80
CA CYS A 955 -40.39 20.17 -10.27
C CYS A 955 -41.41 21.20 -10.80
N LEU A 956 -42.51 21.43 -10.08
CA LEU A 956 -43.55 22.37 -10.49
C LEU A 956 -43.18 23.84 -10.21
N ARG A 957 -42.32 24.09 -9.21
CA ARG A 957 -41.95 25.46 -8.81
C ARG A 957 -40.51 25.56 -8.29
N SER A 958 -39.56 25.22 -9.16
CA SER A 958 -38.13 25.16 -8.87
C SER A 958 -37.54 26.56 -8.66
N GLN A 959 -37.11 26.85 -7.42
CA GLN A 959 -36.35 28.06 -7.07
C GLN A 959 -35.19 27.66 -6.16
N PRO A 960 -33.98 28.22 -6.32
CA PRO A 960 -32.80 27.78 -5.57
C PRO A 960 -32.98 27.76 -4.05
N ARG A 961 -33.74 28.72 -3.48
CA ARG A 961 -34.03 28.77 -2.04
C ARG A 961 -34.85 27.57 -1.55
N PHE A 962 -35.84 27.13 -2.33
CA PHE A 962 -36.71 26.02 -1.94
C PHE A 962 -36.06 24.69 -2.29
N ASP A 963 -35.33 24.63 -3.41
CA ASP A 963 -34.66 23.42 -3.89
C ASP A 963 -33.51 23.01 -2.98
N VAL A 964 -32.67 23.96 -2.54
CA VAL A 964 -31.58 23.68 -1.59
C VAL A 964 -32.13 23.16 -0.26
N ILE A 965 -33.16 23.82 0.29
CA ILE A 965 -33.76 23.43 1.57
C ILE A 965 -34.46 22.07 1.44
N GLY A 966 -35.28 21.88 0.40
CA GLY A 966 -36.01 20.64 0.16
C GLY A 966 -35.09 19.45 -0.05
N ILE A 967 -34.08 19.58 -0.93
CA ILE A 967 -33.10 18.51 -1.19
C ILE A 967 -32.29 18.21 0.09
N ALA A 968 -31.90 19.22 0.87
CA ALA A 968 -31.20 18.99 2.14
C ALA A 968 -32.06 18.21 3.15
N ILE A 969 -33.34 18.55 3.29
CA ILE A 969 -34.28 17.83 4.17
C ILE A 969 -34.43 16.37 3.70
N PHE A 970 -34.66 16.12 2.41
CA PHE A 970 -34.80 14.75 1.90
C PHE A 970 -33.50 13.97 2.05
N THR A 971 -32.34 14.59 1.84
CA THR A 971 -31.03 13.95 2.05
C THR A 971 -30.90 13.45 3.49
N ILE A 972 -31.31 14.27 4.48
CA ILE A 972 -31.25 13.89 5.90
C ILE A 972 -32.25 12.77 6.21
N LEU A 973 -33.49 12.85 5.69
CA LEU A 973 -34.52 11.84 5.92
C LEU A 973 -34.10 10.47 5.36
N TRP A 974 -33.52 10.42 4.15
CA TRP A 974 -33.05 9.18 3.54
C TRP A 974 -31.80 8.61 4.20
N LEU A 975 -30.90 9.47 4.69
CA LEU A 975 -29.77 9.04 5.53
C LEU A 975 -30.27 8.40 6.83
N ALA A 976 -31.24 9.02 7.50
CA ALA A 976 -31.83 8.50 8.71
C ALA A 976 -32.58 7.18 8.48
N LEU A 977 -33.32 7.04 7.37
CA LEU A 977 -33.99 5.78 7.01
C LEU A 977 -32.98 4.64 6.70
N GLY A 978 -31.88 4.96 6.01
CA GLY A 978 -30.79 4.02 5.75
C GLY A 978 -30.09 3.58 7.04
N ALA A 979 -29.82 4.51 7.95
CA ALA A 979 -29.25 4.18 9.26
C ALA A 979 -30.22 3.37 10.14
N TYR A 980 -31.50 3.75 10.20
CA TYR A 980 -32.50 3.07 11.01
C TYR A 980 -32.76 1.63 10.51
N SER A 981 -32.77 1.41 9.19
CA SER A 981 -32.84 0.05 8.64
C SER A 981 -31.60 -0.78 8.97
N ALA A 982 -30.40 -0.19 8.93
CA ALA A 982 -29.17 -0.88 9.32
C ALA A 982 -29.16 -1.27 10.82
N ASP A 983 -29.66 -0.40 11.70
CA ASP A 983 -29.76 -0.67 13.14
C ASP A 983 -30.74 -1.81 13.46
N ILE A 984 -31.84 -1.91 12.70
CA ILE A 984 -32.84 -2.98 12.90
C ILE A 984 -32.34 -4.34 12.40
N ILE A 985 -31.64 -4.39 11.26
CA ILE A 985 -31.16 -5.64 10.66
C ILE A 985 -29.85 -6.12 11.29
N GLY A 986 -28.96 -5.18 11.65
CA GLY A 986 -27.58 -5.47 12.04
C GLY A 986 -26.77 -6.14 10.92
N PHE A 987 -25.73 -6.89 11.30
CA PHE A 987 -24.82 -7.56 10.35
C PHE A 987 -25.32 -8.94 9.87
N VAL A 988 -26.61 -9.23 10.01
CA VAL A 988 -27.17 -10.55 9.73
C VAL A 988 -27.17 -10.85 8.22
N GLN A 989 -26.67 -12.02 7.82
CA GLN A 989 -26.82 -12.54 6.47
C GLN A 989 -28.20 -13.18 6.33
N CYS A 990 -29.00 -12.80 5.33
CA CYS A 990 -30.39 -13.26 5.26
C CYS A 990 -30.51 -14.78 5.03
N GLU A 991 -29.47 -15.42 4.48
CA GLU A 991 -29.42 -16.87 4.23
C GLU A 991 -29.35 -17.68 5.52
N THR A 992 -28.76 -17.13 6.59
CA THR A 992 -28.69 -17.82 7.89
C THR A 992 -30.04 -17.85 8.62
N LEU A 993 -31.06 -17.15 8.10
CA LEU A 993 -32.43 -17.12 8.62
C LEU A 993 -33.37 -18.08 7.87
N ALA A 994 -32.84 -18.95 7.01
CA ALA A 994 -33.63 -19.95 6.30
C ALA A 994 -34.40 -20.85 7.28
N GLY A 995 -35.71 -21.02 7.06
CA GLY A 995 -36.59 -21.82 7.92
C GLY A 995 -37.10 -21.11 9.19
N GLN A 996 -36.59 -19.92 9.55
CA GLN A 996 -37.07 -19.17 10.71
C GLN A 996 -38.31 -18.33 10.40
N LEU A 997 -39.26 -18.25 11.33
CA LEU A 997 -40.53 -17.54 11.17
C LEU A 997 -40.69 -16.40 12.19
N LYS A 998 -41.23 -15.26 11.74
CA LYS A 998 -41.62 -14.10 12.55
C LYS A 998 -43.15 -14.05 12.75
N PRO A 999 -43.64 -13.73 13.95
CA PRO A 999 -45.07 -13.57 14.19
C PRO A 999 -45.62 -12.33 13.48
N THR A 1000 -46.80 -12.46 12.87
CA THR A 1000 -47.53 -11.36 12.23
C THR A 1000 -48.71 -10.92 13.09
N GLN A 1001 -49.25 -9.74 12.81
CA GLN A 1001 -50.34 -9.15 13.59
C GLN A 1001 -51.68 -9.89 13.51
N ASN A 1002 -51.87 -10.79 12.54
CA ASN A 1002 -53.10 -11.58 12.39
C ASN A 1002 -52.97 -12.99 13.00
N GLY A 1003 -51.96 -13.24 13.85
CA GLY A 1003 -51.69 -14.55 14.43
C GLY A 1003 -51.01 -15.55 13.48
N GLY A 1004 -50.58 -15.11 12.29
CA GLY A 1004 -49.83 -15.92 11.32
C GLY A 1004 -48.31 -15.80 11.47
N SER A 1005 -47.58 -16.52 10.62
CA SER A 1005 -46.12 -16.51 10.59
C SER A 1005 -45.56 -16.05 9.24
N TYR A 1006 -44.50 -15.25 9.24
CA TYR A 1006 -43.81 -14.77 8.03
C TYR A 1006 -42.35 -15.19 8.00
N SER A 1007 -41.80 -15.51 6.82
CA SER A 1007 -40.39 -15.91 6.68
C SER A 1007 -39.44 -14.80 7.13
N SER A 1008 -38.56 -15.13 8.07
CA SER A 1008 -37.52 -14.22 8.58
C SER A 1008 -36.50 -13.87 7.49
N MET A 1009 -36.22 -14.82 6.60
CA MET A 1009 -35.37 -14.63 5.43
C MET A 1009 -35.98 -13.65 4.42
N ALA A 1010 -37.29 -13.79 4.13
CA ALA A 1010 -38.01 -12.86 3.25
C ALA A 1010 -38.02 -11.44 3.84
N TRP A 1011 -38.35 -11.32 5.13
CA TRP A 1011 -38.32 -10.06 5.85
C TRP A 1011 -36.92 -9.40 5.85
N CYS A 1012 -35.86 -10.18 6.05
CA CYS A 1012 -34.48 -9.67 5.99
C CYS A 1012 -34.13 -9.14 4.59
N ARG A 1013 -34.54 -9.83 3.52
CA ARG A 1013 -34.31 -9.38 2.14
C ARG A 1013 -35.05 -8.08 1.83
N GLU A 1014 -36.31 -7.96 2.25
CA GLU A 1014 -37.09 -6.73 2.10
C GLU A 1014 -36.46 -5.55 2.86
N MET A 1015 -36.02 -5.78 4.11
CA MET A 1015 -35.36 -4.75 4.91
C MET A 1015 -34.01 -4.33 4.30
N LYS A 1016 -33.23 -5.26 3.73
CA LYS A 1016 -31.99 -4.92 3.01
C LYS A 1016 -32.27 -4.17 1.71
N ALA A 1017 -33.39 -4.45 1.03
CA ALA A 1017 -33.81 -3.67 -0.14
C ALA A 1017 -34.15 -2.22 0.26
N ILE A 1018 -34.91 -2.02 1.36
CA ILE A 1018 -35.17 -0.68 1.90
C ILE A 1018 -33.83 0.04 2.19
N MET A 1019 -32.92 -0.61 2.91
CA MET A 1019 -31.60 -0.07 3.23
C MET A 1019 -30.80 0.35 1.98
N ALA A 1020 -30.75 -0.51 0.96
CA ALA A 1020 -30.01 -0.24 -0.28
C ALA A 1020 -30.60 0.95 -1.05
N PHE A 1021 -31.92 0.98 -1.24
CA PHE A 1021 -32.59 2.10 -1.90
C PHE A 1021 -32.47 3.40 -1.10
N SER A 1022 -32.45 3.32 0.23
CA SER A 1022 -32.26 4.51 1.08
C SER A 1022 -30.88 5.13 0.93
N PHE A 1023 -29.80 4.33 1.00
CA PHE A 1023 -28.45 4.86 0.81
C PHE A 1023 -28.19 5.33 -0.63
N ALA A 1024 -28.77 4.67 -1.62
CA ALA A 1024 -28.70 5.11 -3.01
C ALA A 1024 -29.38 6.48 -3.21
N THR A 1025 -30.59 6.64 -2.66
CA THR A 1025 -31.35 7.90 -2.75
C THR A 1025 -30.65 9.03 -1.99
N PHE A 1026 -30.13 8.75 -0.79
CA PHE A 1026 -29.29 9.68 -0.02
C PHE A 1026 -28.07 10.14 -0.84
N GLY A 1027 -27.32 9.22 -1.43
CA GLY A 1027 -26.11 9.54 -2.20
C GLY A 1027 -26.41 10.44 -3.40
N ILE A 1028 -27.51 10.16 -4.12
CA ILE A 1028 -27.93 10.96 -5.26
C ILE A 1028 -28.35 12.37 -4.82
N LEU A 1029 -29.21 12.49 -3.80
CA LEU A 1029 -29.67 13.78 -3.30
C LEU A 1029 -28.53 14.64 -2.73
N LEU A 1030 -27.54 14.02 -2.07
CA LEU A 1030 -26.35 14.74 -1.57
C LEU A 1030 -25.50 15.31 -2.72
N VAL A 1031 -25.30 14.53 -3.78
CA VAL A 1031 -24.57 15.01 -4.97
C VAL A 1031 -25.33 16.15 -5.64
N CYS A 1032 -26.66 16.03 -5.79
CA CYS A 1032 -27.51 17.10 -6.32
C CYS A 1032 -27.41 18.38 -5.47
N LEU A 1033 -27.44 18.26 -4.14
CA LEU A 1033 -27.30 19.40 -3.23
C LEU A 1033 -25.95 20.12 -3.39
N LEU A 1034 -24.86 19.36 -3.46
CA LEU A 1034 -23.51 19.92 -3.60
C LEU A 1034 -23.32 20.61 -4.95
N ILE A 1035 -23.84 20.03 -6.03
CA ILE A 1035 -23.80 20.65 -7.37
C ILE A 1035 -24.61 21.94 -7.36
N LEU A 1036 -25.84 21.92 -6.84
CA LEU A 1036 -26.70 23.10 -6.78
C LEU A 1036 -26.06 24.24 -5.97
N LEU A 1037 -25.48 23.93 -4.79
CA LEU A 1037 -24.77 24.91 -3.98
C LEU A 1037 -23.53 25.48 -4.70
N ALA A 1038 -22.75 24.63 -5.37
CA ALA A 1038 -21.57 25.07 -6.12
C ALA A 1038 -21.96 26.01 -7.27
N LEU A 1039 -23.06 25.71 -7.96
CA LEU A 1039 -23.59 26.54 -9.04
C LEU A 1039 -24.12 27.90 -8.51
N ILE A 1040 -24.84 27.91 -7.39
CA ILE A 1040 -25.31 29.16 -6.75
C ILE A 1040 -24.12 30.01 -6.29
N ILE A 1041 -23.12 29.41 -5.64
CA ILE A 1041 -21.90 30.11 -5.20
C ILE A 1041 -21.16 30.71 -6.40
N ASN A 1042 -21.08 29.98 -7.51
CA ASN A 1042 -20.47 30.49 -8.74
C ASN A 1042 -21.25 31.69 -9.28
N LEU A 1043 -22.58 31.62 -9.40
CA LEU A 1043 -23.41 32.76 -9.84
C LEU A 1043 -23.25 33.98 -8.93
N HIS A 1044 -23.16 33.78 -7.62
CA HIS A 1044 -22.95 34.87 -6.68
C HIS A 1044 -21.55 35.49 -6.84
N ALA A 1045 -20.51 34.67 -7.03
CA ALA A 1045 -19.16 35.13 -7.32
C ALA A 1045 -19.05 35.91 -8.66
N ARG A 1046 -20.04 35.74 -9.54
CA ARG A 1046 -20.17 36.45 -10.82
C ARG A 1046 -20.99 37.74 -10.75
N GLY A 1047 -21.48 38.12 -9.57
CA GLY A 1047 -22.21 39.38 -9.36
C GLY A 1047 -23.70 39.34 -9.73
N VAL A 1048 -24.28 38.15 -9.96
CA VAL A 1048 -25.73 38.02 -10.21
C VAL A 1048 -26.49 38.27 -8.90
N MET A 1049 -27.27 39.34 -8.86
CA MET A 1049 -28.12 39.69 -7.71
C MET A 1049 -29.46 38.95 -7.81
N GLY A 1050 -30.07 38.59 -6.68
CA GLY A 1050 -31.40 37.95 -6.66
C GLY A 1050 -31.45 36.45 -6.98
N VAL A 1051 -30.31 35.73 -7.06
CA VAL A 1051 -30.22 34.30 -7.43
C VAL A 1051 -31.18 33.40 -6.63
N TRP A 1052 -31.36 33.68 -5.34
CA TRP A 1052 -32.22 32.86 -4.48
C TRP A 1052 -33.72 32.96 -4.79
N GLY A 1053 -34.17 34.05 -5.42
CA GLY A 1053 -35.59 34.32 -5.72
C GLY A 1053 -36.00 34.03 -7.17
N ALA A 1054 -35.04 33.89 -8.08
CA ALA A 1054 -35.27 33.60 -9.49
C ALA A 1054 -35.70 32.15 -9.74
N SER A 1055 -36.40 31.89 -10.84
CA SER A 1055 -36.64 30.52 -11.29
C SER A 1055 -35.33 29.86 -11.70
N VAL A 1056 -35.12 28.59 -11.35
CA VAL A 1056 -33.92 27.83 -11.76
C VAL A 1056 -33.76 27.81 -13.29
N SER A 1057 -34.86 27.85 -14.06
CA SER A 1057 -34.83 27.90 -15.52
C SER A 1057 -34.34 29.24 -16.09
N GLU A 1058 -34.41 30.32 -15.31
CA GLU A 1058 -34.10 31.69 -15.75
C GLU A 1058 -32.69 32.13 -15.37
N LEU A 1059 -31.98 31.33 -14.56
CA LEU A 1059 -30.66 31.66 -14.08
C LEU A 1059 -29.57 31.30 -15.08
N PRO A 1060 -28.58 32.18 -15.33
CA PRO A 1060 -27.53 31.96 -16.32
C PRO A 1060 -26.41 31.08 -15.73
N TRP A 1061 -26.75 29.86 -15.27
CA TRP A 1061 -25.89 28.93 -14.51
C TRP A 1061 -24.47 28.77 -15.05
N PHE A 1062 -24.30 28.92 -16.37
CA PHE A 1062 -23.02 28.72 -17.06
C PHE A 1062 -22.48 29.98 -17.76
N GLY A 1063 -23.16 31.13 -17.66
CA GLY A 1063 -22.72 32.41 -18.27
C GLY A 1063 -23.33 32.75 -19.64
N GLN A 1064 -24.58 32.38 -19.91
CA GLN A 1064 -25.34 32.96 -21.03
C GLN A 1064 -25.62 34.44 -20.70
N PHE A 1065 -24.86 35.37 -21.30
CA PHE A 1065 -25.23 36.77 -21.32
C PHE A 1065 -26.19 37.01 -22.49
N GLY A 1066 -27.47 36.76 -22.25
CA GLY A 1066 -28.58 37.39 -22.95
C GLY A 1066 -29.42 38.10 -21.90
N GLU A 1067 -29.64 39.41 -22.06
CA GLU A 1067 -30.36 40.34 -21.18
C GLU A 1067 -31.18 39.70 -20.04
N TYR A 1068 -30.58 39.50 -18.86
CA TYR A 1068 -31.35 39.27 -17.64
C TYR A 1068 -31.92 40.62 -17.20
N ARG A 1069 -33.16 40.93 -17.62
CA ARG A 1069 -33.91 42.09 -17.11
C ARG A 1069 -34.33 41.82 -15.67
N ASP A 1070 -33.81 42.62 -14.76
CA ASP A 1070 -34.21 42.64 -13.36
C ASP A 1070 -35.74 42.91 -13.25
N PRO A 1071 -36.56 42.03 -12.65
CA PRO A 1071 -38.01 42.20 -12.59
C PRO A 1071 -38.46 43.22 -11.54
N TYR A 1072 -37.53 43.91 -10.86
CA TYR A 1072 -37.85 44.97 -9.89
C TYR A 1072 -37.32 46.32 -10.37
N PRO A 1073 -38.19 47.31 -10.68
CA PRO A 1073 -37.72 48.66 -10.92
C PRO A 1073 -37.16 49.23 -9.61
N PRO A 1074 -35.97 49.86 -9.61
CA PRO A 1074 -35.48 50.55 -8.43
C PRO A 1074 -36.42 51.73 -8.14
N GLN A 1075 -37.07 51.68 -6.98
CA GLN A 1075 -37.78 52.84 -6.43
C GLN A 1075 -36.78 53.99 -6.25
N MET A 1076 -37.13 55.12 -6.84
CA MET A 1076 -36.40 56.38 -6.78
C MET A 1076 -36.14 56.78 -5.33
N VAL A 1077 -34.85 56.85 -4.95
CA VAL A 1077 -34.41 57.69 -3.85
C VAL A 1077 -33.97 59.03 -4.45
N ALA A 1078 -34.53 60.10 -3.91
CA ALA A 1078 -34.34 61.47 -4.34
C ALA A 1078 -32.88 61.94 -4.26
N GLN A 1079 -32.55 62.82 -5.22
CA GLN A 1079 -31.36 63.67 -5.42
C GLN A 1079 -30.86 64.46 -4.18
N PRO A 1080 -29.75 65.26 -4.26
CA PRO A 1080 -28.73 65.45 -5.33
C PRO A 1080 -27.29 65.30 -4.75
N GLN A 1081 -26.18 65.29 -5.52
CA GLN A 1081 -25.49 66.52 -5.93
C GLN A 1081 -24.16 66.22 -6.67
N TYR A 1082 -23.92 67.05 -7.69
CA TYR A 1082 -22.66 67.38 -8.36
C TYR A 1082 -22.01 66.39 -9.36
N SER A 1083 -22.28 66.72 -10.62
CA SER A 1083 -21.52 66.48 -11.83
C SER A 1083 -20.01 66.73 -11.68
N GLY A 1084 -19.19 65.78 -12.13
CA GLY A 1084 -17.77 65.98 -12.37
C GLY A 1084 -17.24 64.94 -13.35
N ASN A 1085 -16.98 65.36 -14.58
CA ASN A 1085 -16.39 64.57 -15.66
C ASN A 1085 -15.02 63.98 -15.27
N VAL A 1086 -14.74 62.72 -15.64
CA VAL A 1086 -13.36 62.23 -15.81
C VAL A 1086 -13.14 61.94 -17.29
N ILE A 1087 -12.11 62.60 -17.83
CA ILE A 1087 -11.56 62.49 -19.18
C ILE A 1087 -10.62 61.27 -19.25
N HIS A 1088 -10.60 60.61 -20.41
CA HIS A 1088 -9.73 59.50 -20.79
C HIS A 1088 -8.23 59.83 -20.73
N GLN A 1089 -7.39 58.93 -20.18
CA GLN A 1089 -5.91 58.99 -20.30
C GLN A 1089 -5.41 58.18 -21.50
N LEU A 1090 -4.49 58.75 -22.27
CA LEU A 1090 -3.77 58.10 -23.39
C LEU A 1090 -2.36 57.62 -22.93
N PRO A 1091 -1.74 56.64 -23.61
CA PRO A 1091 -0.44 56.08 -23.20
C PRO A 1091 0.70 57.10 -23.33
N GLY A 1092 1.52 57.25 -22.28
CA GLY A 1092 2.75 58.09 -22.31
C GLY A 1092 2.82 59.24 -21.29
N HIS A 1093 2.03 59.21 -20.22
CA HIS A 1093 2.10 60.19 -19.12
C HIS A 1093 2.23 59.45 -17.79
N GLU A 1094 3.20 59.82 -16.96
CA GLU A 1094 3.34 59.32 -15.59
C GLU A 1094 2.42 60.11 -14.65
N VAL A 1095 1.87 59.43 -13.65
CA VAL A 1095 1.02 60.02 -12.62
C VAL A 1095 1.68 59.79 -11.27
N ILE A 1096 1.86 60.84 -10.47
CA ILE A 1096 2.21 60.71 -9.06
C ILE A 1096 1.03 61.26 -8.24
N ILE A 1097 0.55 60.48 -7.26
CA ILE A 1097 -0.24 61.00 -6.13
C ILE A 1097 0.68 61.18 -4.93
N GLU A 1098 0.75 62.39 -4.40
CA GLU A 1098 0.90 62.64 -2.97
C GLU A 1098 -0.44 63.10 -2.40
N ASN A 1099 -0.80 62.68 -1.18
CA ASN A 1099 -1.99 63.13 -0.44
C ASN A 1099 -3.35 63.00 -1.16
N GLY A 1100 -3.55 61.89 -1.89
CA GLY A 1100 -4.88 61.50 -2.38
C GLY A 1100 -5.38 62.19 -3.66
N GLN A 1101 -4.57 63.01 -4.35
CA GLN A 1101 -4.89 63.52 -5.69
C GLN A 1101 -3.90 63.02 -6.78
N VAL A 1102 -4.41 62.40 -7.86
CA VAL A 1102 -3.64 61.98 -9.08
C VAL A 1102 -3.64 63.14 -10.09
N ARG A 1103 -2.44 63.50 -10.59
CA ARG A 1103 -2.22 64.40 -11.74
C ARG A 1103 -1.29 63.73 -12.77
N GLN A 1104 -1.65 63.71 -14.05
CA GLN A 1104 -0.78 63.23 -15.15
C GLN A 1104 0.11 64.34 -15.72
N VAL A 1105 1.37 64.02 -16.03
CA VAL A 1105 2.32 64.93 -16.70
C VAL A 1105 2.79 64.32 -18.03
N PRO A 1106 2.74 65.05 -19.17
CA PRO A 1106 3.30 64.63 -20.46
C PRO A 1106 4.82 64.76 -20.49
N THR A 1107 5.54 63.81 -21.07
CA THR A 1107 6.91 64.07 -21.54
C THR A 1107 7.15 63.52 -22.95
N GLY A 1108 7.29 64.44 -23.91
CA GLY A 1108 8.00 64.19 -25.16
C GLY A 1108 9.44 64.69 -25.03
N MET A 1109 10.39 64.02 -25.68
CA MET A 1109 11.72 64.58 -25.96
C MET A 1109 11.62 65.66 -27.07
N PRO A 1110 12.55 66.63 -27.10
CA PRO A 1110 13.44 66.68 -28.25
C PRO A 1110 14.92 66.95 -27.92
N THR A 1111 15.74 66.61 -28.90
CA THR A 1111 17.20 66.74 -29.10
C THR A 1111 17.86 68.06 -28.69
N TYR A 1112 19.05 67.97 -28.08
CA TYR A 1112 20.36 68.28 -28.69
C TYR A 1112 21.43 67.38 -28.10
#